data_AF-A0A4V2W8Z4-F1
#
_entry.id   AF-A0A4V2W8Z4-F1
#
_cell.length_a   1.000
_cell.length_b   1.000
_cell.length_c   1.000
_cell.angle_alpha   90.00
_cell.angle_beta   90.00
_cell.angle_gamma   90.00
#
_symmetry.space_group_name_H-M   'P 1'
#
loop_
_entity.id
_entity.type
_entity.pdbx_description
1 polymer ?
#
loop_
_entity_poly.entity_id
_entity_poly.type
_entity_poly.pdbx_seq_one_letter_code
_entity_poly.pdbx_strand_id
1 'polypeptide(L)'
;MADNIISSLGAGSGIDITSLVSQLVEVERAPVEQRISSREERLQAEISGYGKLSSALSELQDSLGSLAGNDLFNARSVAIPDTNVITANSVAVGAQTGSYQIEVEDIARAQSLTMGAQSERDSALGKSGELTVRFGEWTYDGSDAPSSFTANDEREALTVSIDASDSLDAIAAKINEQNSGIQASVLKVDDQYQLMLTAPSGAANALEISGDDASLDDFAFNAANHANVTEVQQGSDALLRINGLQVSRESNDIDDVIEGFNFTLNKASPGESLTFSISEDKSLAEQAVRDFVDAYNNFQTTAQGLIGYARDDAGELVRDENGALSRGDLASDGTARAMIDRLRKLVGGEVQGLEGGFTALTNLGIRTERDGSLSIAKDEFGKEAEFSAAFSNNFQLVEDLFALKTASMNSAVSVNLGSFAGRVDAGSFEVEITQDPTRGELLADAITQADFDGATETFTTALDTSGGGYSFKVAVDGIESGTIALSGTYDSTEQLRSDLQSLINSDERLKATGTKVDVLYDDATDSFSFVSREYGSVSTVAFTEASASMADLGVHTGLTGTAGIDVAGTINGVEGFGAGNQLLPALDSPAYGLNFSVAAGASSQGAFDISFSRGFAGELSRLVDGFLSSSGTIEMRKENIQDQLTELGEERETLDRRMEGVEARLLSQFIAMESIVSTFQSTGSQLEGLVDRLPNTAQN
;
A
#
# COMPACT_ATOMS: atom_id res chain seq x y z
N MET A 1 40.44 45.44 47.97
CA MET A 1 40.82 46.88 48.10
C MET A 1 40.40 47.73 46.89
N ALA A 2 39.85 47.14 45.80
CA ALA A 2 39.33 47.89 44.64
C ALA A 2 37.92 48.46 44.86
N ASP A 3 37.10 47.83 45.71
CA ASP A 3 35.70 48.24 45.94
C ASP A 3 35.54 49.59 46.68
N ASN A 4 36.57 50.03 47.41
CA ASN A 4 36.52 51.28 48.19
C ASN A 4 36.91 52.53 47.40
N ILE A 5 37.44 52.39 46.17
CA ILE A 5 37.71 53.53 45.26
C ILE A 5 36.46 53.81 44.39
N ILE A 6 35.61 52.81 44.18
CA ILE A 6 34.42 52.89 43.33
C ILE A 6 33.31 53.73 44.00
N SER A 7 33.21 53.71 45.33
CA SER A 7 32.21 54.52 46.07
C SER A 7 32.56 56.01 46.22
N SER A 8 33.78 56.44 45.89
CA SER A 8 34.18 57.87 45.96
C SER A 8 34.16 58.59 44.61
N LEU A 9 33.92 57.86 43.51
CA LEU A 9 33.79 58.39 42.15
C LEU A 9 32.34 58.85 41.94
N GLY A 10 32.12 60.16 41.92
CA GLY A 10 30.78 60.77 41.87
C GLY A 10 30.53 61.84 42.93
N ALA A 11 31.36 61.91 43.98
CA ALA A 11 31.20 62.88 45.06
C ALA A 11 31.77 64.29 44.75
N GLY A 12 32.55 64.46 43.67
CA GLY A 12 33.28 65.70 43.39
C GLY A 12 32.70 66.61 42.28
N SER A 13 31.95 66.07 41.31
CA SER A 13 31.49 66.83 40.11
C SER A 13 29.98 66.90 39.90
N GLY A 14 29.19 66.07 40.61
CA GLY A 14 27.73 65.96 40.42
C GLY A 14 27.29 65.25 39.14
N ILE A 15 28.20 64.63 38.38
CA ILE A 15 27.91 63.86 37.15
C ILE A 15 28.03 62.36 37.45
N ASP A 16 26.99 61.60 37.11
CA ASP A 16 26.99 60.13 37.15
C ASP A 16 27.76 59.59 35.94
N ILE A 17 29.07 59.41 36.11
CA ILE A 17 29.99 58.94 35.07
C ILE A 17 29.62 57.53 34.60
N THR A 18 29.15 56.67 35.51
CA THR A 18 28.72 55.31 35.17
C THR A 18 27.52 55.30 34.23
N SER A 19 26.52 56.13 34.51
CA SER A 19 25.35 56.30 33.64
C SER A 19 25.74 56.93 32.29
N LEU A 20 26.61 57.94 32.29
CA LEU A 20 27.04 58.59 31.05
C LEU A 20 27.84 57.66 30.13
N VAL A 21 28.77 56.87 30.69
CA VAL A 21 29.54 55.90 29.90
C VAL A 21 28.62 54.80 29.36
N SER A 22 27.68 54.30 30.17
CA SER A 22 26.71 53.30 29.72
C SER A 22 25.87 53.80 28.54
N GLN A 23 25.36 55.03 28.61
CA GLN A 23 24.62 55.66 27.51
C GLN A 23 25.47 55.83 26.24
N LEU A 24 26.76 56.18 26.39
CA LEU A 24 27.64 56.36 25.25
C LEU A 24 27.97 55.04 24.56
N VAL A 25 28.15 53.96 25.34
CA VAL A 25 28.33 52.60 24.83
C VAL A 25 27.06 52.10 24.14
N GLU A 26 25.89 52.38 24.71
CA GLU A 26 24.60 52.02 24.11
C GLU A 26 24.39 52.70 22.74
N VAL A 27 24.71 54.00 22.64
CA VAL A 27 24.64 54.75 21.37
C VAL A 27 25.60 54.20 20.32
N GLU A 28 26.82 53.82 20.72
CA GLU A 28 27.81 53.20 19.82
C GLU A 28 27.40 51.79 19.39
N ARG A 29 26.76 51.03 20.28
CA ARG A 29 26.27 49.65 20.05
C ARG A 29 25.06 49.62 19.12
N ALA A 30 24.12 50.54 19.32
CA ALA A 30 22.81 50.55 18.68
C ALA A 30 22.79 50.25 17.17
N PRO A 31 23.62 50.87 16.29
CA PRO A 31 23.53 50.62 14.85
C PRO A 31 23.98 49.21 14.43
N VAL A 32 24.98 48.64 15.11
CA VAL A 32 25.47 47.28 14.79
C VAL A 32 24.51 46.25 15.33
N GLU A 33 24.05 46.44 16.57
CA GLU A 33 23.04 45.63 17.23
C GLU A 33 21.76 45.57 16.39
N GLN A 34 21.23 46.73 15.99
CA GLN A 34 20.04 46.81 15.16
C GLN A 34 20.21 46.06 13.83
N ARG A 35 21.38 46.17 13.19
CA ARG A 35 21.66 45.43 11.96
C ARG A 35 21.68 43.92 12.17
N ILE A 36 22.26 43.44 13.28
CA ILE A 36 22.28 42.00 13.60
C ILE A 36 20.86 41.53 13.93
N SER A 37 20.15 42.22 14.83
CA SER A 37 18.76 41.92 15.17
C SER A 37 17.85 41.85 13.94
N SER A 38 17.91 42.84 13.04
CA SER A 38 17.10 42.81 11.82
C SER A 38 17.45 41.67 10.86
N ARG A 39 18.71 41.20 10.87
CA ARG A 39 19.11 40.01 10.09
C ARG A 39 18.60 38.73 10.74
N GLU A 40 18.72 38.62 12.06
CA GLU A 40 18.20 37.47 12.83
C GLU A 40 16.69 37.34 12.66
N GLU A 41 15.94 38.43 12.85
CA GLU A 41 14.48 38.47 12.65
C GLU A 41 14.10 38.00 11.24
N ARG A 42 14.83 38.47 10.21
CA ARG A 42 14.60 38.04 8.82
C ARG A 42 14.88 36.55 8.63
N LEU A 43 15.99 36.03 9.13
CA LEU A 43 16.36 34.62 8.99
C LEU A 43 15.40 33.70 9.78
N GLN A 44 14.94 34.11 10.96
CA GLN A 44 13.92 33.41 11.73
C GLN A 44 12.56 33.41 11.02
N ALA A 45 12.19 34.53 10.38
CA ALA A 45 11.02 34.60 9.53
C ALA A 45 11.16 33.64 8.33
N GLU A 46 12.33 33.59 7.67
CA GLU A 46 12.59 32.66 6.56
C GLU A 46 12.45 31.18 7.02
N ILE A 47 12.98 30.79 8.18
CA ILE A 47 12.77 29.44 8.74
C ILE A 47 11.29 29.15 8.94
N SER A 48 10.56 30.10 9.54
CA SER A 48 9.12 29.98 9.79
C SER A 48 8.33 29.87 8.47
N GLY A 49 8.73 30.64 7.46
CA GLY A 49 8.17 30.60 6.12
C GLY A 49 8.40 29.26 5.43
N TYR A 50 9.60 28.68 5.54
CA TYR A 50 9.87 27.33 5.06
C TYR A 50 9.11 26.25 5.85
N GLY A 51 8.85 26.46 7.14
CA GLY A 51 7.95 25.62 7.93
C GLY A 51 6.53 25.61 7.34
N LYS A 52 5.94 26.78 7.11
CA LYS A 52 4.61 26.92 6.49
C LYS A 52 4.57 26.34 5.07
N LEU A 53 5.59 26.60 4.25
CA LEU A 53 5.70 26.04 2.91
C LEU A 53 5.76 24.52 2.93
N SER A 54 6.54 23.95 3.86
CA SER A 54 6.65 22.50 4.05
C SER A 54 5.29 21.90 4.41
N SER A 55 4.55 22.48 5.37
CA SER A 55 3.22 22.01 5.75
C SER A 55 2.24 22.03 4.57
N ALA A 56 2.19 23.15 3.83
CA ALA A 56 1.31 23.26 2.67
C ALA A 56 1.66 22.29 1.54
N LEU A 57 2.95 21.99 1.34
CA LEU A 57 3.41 20.99 0.40
C LEU A 57 3.07 19.57 0.85
N SER A 58 3.15 19.26 2.15
CA SER A 58 2.74 17.96 2.70
C SER A 58 1.24 17.72 2.52
N GLU A 59 0.40 18.72 2.80
CA GLU A 59 -1.05 18.63 2.55
C GLU A 59 -1.37 18.40 1.06
N LEU A 60 -0.64 19.07 0.17
CA LEU A 60 -0.74 18.84 -1.27
C LEU A 60 -0.30 17.41 -1.63
N GLN A 61 0.79 16.91 -1.05
CA GLN A 61 1.29 15.57 -1.28
C GLN A 61 0.28 14.49 -0.86
N ASP A 62 -0.38 14.67 0.29
CA ASP A 62 -1.39 13.73 0.78
C ASP A 62 -2.56 13.60 -0.21
N SER A 63 -2.98 14.71 -0.83
CA SER A 63 -4.03 14.69 -1.86
C SER A 63 -3.63 13.95 -3.16
N LEU A 64 -2.32 13.83 -3.41
CA LEU A 64 -1.78 13.17 -4.62
C LEU A 64 -1.57 11.67 -4.44
N GLY A 65 -1.41 11.19 -3.21
CA GLY A 65 -1.12 9.79 -2.91
C GLY A 65 -2.21 8.84 -3.44
N SER A 66 -3.48 9.20 -3.25
CA SER A 66 -4.62 8.41 -3.76
C SER A 66 -4.75 8.51 -5.29
N LEU A 67 -4.51 9.68 -5.87
CA LEU A 67 -4.59 9.93 -7.32
C LEU A 67 -3.48 9.25 -8.12
N ALA A 68 -2.34 8.96 -7.49
CA ALA A 68 -1.25 8.24 -8.15
C ALA A 68 -1.48 6.72 -8.20
N GLY A 69 -2.42 6.19 -7.42
CA GLY A 69 -2.69 4.75 -7.31
C GLY A 69 -3.77 4.25 -8.27
N ASN A 70 -3.58 3.03 -8.79
CA ASN A 70 -4.56 2.39 -9.67
C ASN A 70 -5.84 1.94 -8.93
N ASP A 71 -5.78 1.77 -7.60
CA ASP A 71 -6.92 1.30 -6.81
C ASP A 71 -8.10 2.27 -6.82
N LEU A 72 -7.82 3.58 -6.84
CA LEU A 72 -8.85 4.62 -6.92
C LEU A 72 -9.64 4.52 -8.24
N PHE A 73 -8.95 4.28 -9.35
CA PHE A 73 -9.56 4.15 -10.67
C PHE A 73 -10.17 2.76 -10.89
N ASN A 74 -9.70 1.75 -10.16
CA ASN A 74 -10.27 0.41 -10.16
C ASN A 74 -11.31 0.17 -9.07
N ALA A 75 -11.72 1.23 -8.36
CA ALA A 75 -12.77 1.17 -7.36
C ALA A 75 -14.10 0.73 -7.99
N ARG A 76 -14.90 0.02 -7.19
CA ARG A 76 -16.18 -0.54 -7.60
C ARG A 76 -17.25 -0.13 -6.60
N SER A 77 -18.44 0.11 -7.10
CA SER A 77 -19.63 0.40 -6.31
C SER A 77 -20.72 -0.62 -6.60
N VAL A 78 -21.57 -0.83 -5.62
CA VAL A 78 -22.68 -1.78 -5.70
C VAL A 78 -23.98 -1.05 -5.46
N ALA A 79 -24.89 -1.14 -6.44
CA ALA A 79 -26.22 -0.55 -6.39
C ALA A 79 -27.24 -1.66 -6.09
N ILE A 80 -27.61 -1.79 -4.82
CA ILE A 80 -28.65 -2.70 -4.35
C ILE A 80 -29.93 -1.89 -4.08
N PRO A 81 -31.10 -2.31 -4.58
CA PRO A 81 -32.38 -1.72 -4.22
C PRO A 81 -32.65 -1.79 -2.71
N ASP A 82 -33.41 -0.85 -2.16
CA ASP A 82 -33.80 -0.89 -0.74
C ASP A 82 -34.44 -2.24 -0.38
N THR A 83 -33.75 -3.03 0.45
CA THR A 83 -34.16 -4.37 0.87
C THR A 83 -33.65 -4.71 2.27
N ASN A 84 -34.34 -5.64 2.93
CA ASN A 84 -33.91 -6.24 4.20
C ASN A 84 -33.46 -7.70 4.01
N VAL A 85 -33.35 -8.19 2.77
CA VAL A 85 -32.98 -9.57 2.45
C VAL A 85 -31.47 -9.77 2.54
N ILE A 86 -30.70 -8.82 2.00
CA ILE A 86 -29.23 -8.83 2.03
C ILE A 86 -28.67 -7.48 2.46
N THR A 87 -27.43 -7.47 2.93
CA THR A 87 -26.64 -6.26 3.18
C THR A 87 -25.30 -6.39 2.48
N ALA A 88 -24.93 -5.39 1.65
CA ALA A 88 -23.58 -5.31 1.12
C ALA A 88 -22.61 -4.94 2.25
N ASN A 89 -21.56 -5.75 2.43
CA ASN A 89 -20.55 -5.51 3.46
C ASN A 89 -19.35 -4.78 2.87
N SER A 90 -18.83 -5.27 1.75
CA SER A 90 -17.70 -4.66 1.07
C SER A 90 -17.64 -5.07 -0.40
N VAL A 91 -16.93 -4.25 -1.18
CA VAL A 91 -16.67 -4.46 -2.60
C VAL A 91 -15.18 -4.26 -2.78
N ALA A 92 -14.48 -5.29 -3.23
CA ALA A 92 -13.05 -5.24 -3.49
C ALA A 92 -12.76 -4.37 -4.72
N VAL A 93 -11.55 -3.80 -4.75
CA VAL A 93 -11.01 -3.16 -5.94
C VAL A 93 -10.95 -4.19 -7.07
N GLY A 94 -11.40 -3.81 -8.27
CA GLY A 94 -11.42 -4.72 -9.42
C GLY A 94 -12.49 -5.81 -9.36
N ALA A 95 -13.42 -5.79 -8.40
CA ALA A 95 -14.56 -6.72 -8.37
C ALA A 95 -15.28 -6.80 -9.72
N GLN A 96 -15.77 -7.99 -10.06
CA GLN A 96 -16.35 -8.27 -11.37
C GLN A 96 -17.61 -7.43 -11.60
N THR A 97 -17.55 -6.54 -12.60
CA THR A 97 -18.69 -5.69 -12.98
C THR A 97 -19.78 -6.50 -13.68
N GLY A 98 -21.03 -6.10 -13.48
CA GLY A 98 -22.17 -6.80 -14.07
C GLY A 98 -23.48 -6.59 -13.32
N SER A 99 -24.55 -7.13 -13.88
CA SER A 99 -25.85 -7.24 -13.22
C SER A 99 -26.00 -8.65 -12.68
N TYR A 100 -26.35 -8.77 -11.41
CA TYR A 100 -26.54 -10.03 -10.73
C TYR A 100 -27.98 -10.12 -10.24
N GLN A 101 -28.55 -11.31 -10.37
CA GLN A 101 -29.84 -11.65 -9.78
C GLN A 101 -29.60 -12.64 -8.65
N ILE A 102 -30.06 -12.30 -7.45
CA ILE A 102 -29.98 -13.15 -6.26
C ILE A 102 -31.39 -13.47 -5.76
N GLU A 103 -31.59 -14.72 -5.37
CA GLU A 103 -32.75 -15.18 -4.62
C GLU A 103 -32.24 -15.91 -3.37
N VAL A 104 -32.78 -15.56 -2.20
CA VAL A 104 -32.40 -16.20 -0.92
C VAL A 104 -33.54 -17.14 -0.52
N GLU A 105 -33.33 -18.45 -0.72
CA GLU A 105 -34.33 -19.47 -0.44
C GLU A 105 -34.39 -19.79 1.06
N ASP A 106 -33.24 -19.96 1.71
CA ASP A 106 -33.10 -20.12 3.16
C ASP A 106 -31.79 -19.49 3.67
N ILE A 107 -31.72 -19.24 4.97
CA ILE A 107 -30.52 -18.71 5.64
C ILE A 107 -29.84 -19.80 6.46
N ALA A 108 -28.52 -19.67 6.64
CA ALA A 108 -27.76 -20.57 7.47
C ALA A 108 -28.20 -20.43 8.93
N ARG A 109 -28.39 -21.56 9.58
CA ARG A 109 -28.82 -21.66 10.98
C ARG A 109 -27.78 -22.43 11.77
N ALA A 110 -27.51 -21.94 12.97
CA ALA A 110 -26.70 -22.64 13.96
C ALA A 110 -27.52 -23.71 14.66
N GLN A 111 -26.89 -24.85 14.94
CA GLN A 111 -27.48 -25.84 15.84
C GLN A 111 -27.47 -25.28 17.27
N SER A 112 -28.55 -25.49 18.01
CA SER A 112 -28.64 -25.14 19.43
C SER A 112 -29.12 -26.34 20.25
N LEU A 113 -28.31 -26.73 21.22
CA LEU A 113 -28.55 -27.86 22.12
C LEU A 113 -28.72 -27.35 23.55
N THR A 114 -29.74 -27.82 24.26
CA THR A 114 -29.93 -27.55 25.69
C THR A 114 -29.86 -28.82 26.51
N MET A 115 -29.03 -28.80 27.54
CA MET A 115 -28.82 -29.95 28.43
C MET A 115 -29.82 -29.95 29.60
N GLY A 116 -29.84 -31.06 30.35
CA GLY A 116 -30.76 -31.27 31.47
C GLY A 116 -30.76 -30.13 32.52
N ALA A 117 -31.96 -29.83 33.03
CA ALA A 117 -32.18 -28.73 33.98
C ALA A 117 -31.59 -29.00 35.37
N GLN A 118 -31.04 -27.95 36.00
CA GLN A 118 -30.49 -27.94 37.34
C GLN A 118 -31.18 -26.88 38.21
N SER A 119 -31.27 -27.11 39.51
CA SER A 119 -31.92 -26.15 40.42
C SER A 119 -31.07 -24.92 40.73
N GLU A 120 -29.74 -25.03 40.63
CA GLU A 120 -28.78 -23.95 40.87
C GLU A 120 -27.70 -23.95 39.77
N ARG A 121 -27.21 -22.75 39.40
CA ARG A 121 -26.23 -22.59 38.29
C ARG A 121 -24.78 -22.83 38.71
N ASP A 122 -24.47 -22.57 39.98
CA ASP A 122 -23.14 -22.56 40.58
C ASP A 122 -22.89 -23.74 41.52
N SER A 123 -23.89 -24.59 41.74
CA SER A 123 -23.76 -25.83 42.48
C SER A 123 -22.94 -26.87 41.70
N ALA A 124 -22.09 -27.60 42.42
CA ALA A 124 -21.28 -28.68 41.87
C ALA A 124 -22.18 -29.82 41.37
N LEU A 125 -21.96 -30.27 40.14
CA LEU A 125 -22.76 -31.33 39.50
C LEU A 125 -22.37 -32.74 39.96
N GLY A 126 -21.21 -32.89 40.59
CA GLY A 126 -20.74 -34.19 41.10
C GLY A 126 -20.41 -35.21 40.00
N LYS A 127 -20.08 -34.74 38.80
CA LYS A 127 -19.74 -35.56 37.62
C LYS A 127 -18.25 -35.43 37.30
N SER A 128 -17.65 -36.46 36.71
CA SER A 128 -16.23 -36.43 36.36
C SER A 128 -15.95 -37.26 35.12
N GLY A 129 -15.07 -36.76 34.25
CA GLY A 129 -14.67 -37.42 33.01
C GLY A 129 -14.32 -36.41 31.92
N GLU A 130 -14.15 -36.89 30.69
CA GLU A 130 -13.90 -36.07 29.51
C GLU A 130 -15.12 -36.06 28.59
N LEU A 131 -15.61 -34.85 28.28
CA LEU A 131 -16.58 -34.63 27.20
C LEU A 131 -15.82 -34.40 25.90
N THR A 132 -16.14 -35.18 24.87
CA THR A 132 -15.65 -34.96 23.51
C THR A 132 -16.79 -34.44 22.65
N VAL A 133 -16.57 -33.27 22.04
CA VAL A 133 -17.48 -32.61 21.10
C VAL A 133 -16.86 -32.65 19.70
N ARG A 134 -17.57 -33.21 18.74
CA ARG A 134 -17.18 -33.28 17.33
C ARG A 134 -18.12 -32.46 16.47
N PHE A 135 -17.60 -31.90 15.39
CA PHE A 135 -18.38 -31.20 14.37
C PHE A 135 -18.68 -32.14 13.22
N GLY A 136 -19.83 -31.96 12.57
CA GLY A 136 -20.26 -32.80 11.46
C GLY A 136 -21.73 -32.57 11.10
N GLU A 137 -22.26 -33.48 10.29
CA GLU A 137 -23.63 -33.43 9.80
C GLU A 137 -24.47 -34.58 10.36
N TRP A 138 -25.64 -34.25 10.90
CA TRP A 138 -26.62 -35.22 11.40
C TRP A 138 -27.60 -35.64 10.33
N THR A 139 -27.88 -36.95 10.28
CA THR A 139 -29.05 -37.49 9.59
C THR A 139 -30.13 -37.79 10.61
N TYR A 140 -31.34 -37.30 10.39
CA TYR A 140 -32.47 -37.50 11.28
C TYR A 140 -33.40 -38.61 10.76
N ASP A 141 -34.04 -39.33 11.68
CA ASP A 141 -35.10 -40.25 11.33
C ASP A 141 -36.44 -39.50 11.08
N GLY A 142 -37.49 -40.24 10.71
CA GLY A 142 -38.81 -39.65 10.45
C GLY A 142 -39.53 -39.06 11.67
N SER A 143 -38.87 -39.01 12.84
CA SER A 143 -39.32 -38.37 14.08
C SER A 143 -38.39 -37.24 14.55
N ASP A 144 -37.52 -36.74 13.66
CA ASP A 144 -36.53 -35.69 13.93
C ASP A 144 -35.49 -36.08 15.01
N ALA A 145 -35.31 -37.38 15.27
CA ALA A 145 -34.28 -37.87 16.18
C ALA A 145 -32.96 -38.14 15.42
N PRO A 146 -31.79 -37.80 15.99
CA PRO A 146 -30.50 -38.03 15.35
C PRO A 146 -30.22 -39.53 15.20
N SER A 147 -29.95 -39.98 13.97
CA SER A 147 -29.82 -41.40 13.61
C SER A 147 -28.40 -41.81 13.19
N SER A 148 -27.70 -40.94 12.46
CA SER A 148 -26.28 -41.13 12.09
C SER A 148 -25.57 -39.79 11.98
N PHE A 149 -24.26 -39.79 12.25
CA PHE A 149 -23.41 -38.62 12.21
C PHE A 149 -22.25 -38.83 11.24
N THR A 150 -22.05 -37.87 10.34
CA THR A 150 -20.87 -37.80 9.48
C THR A 150 -19.96 -36.70 10.00
N ALA A 151 -18.81 -37.07 10.55
CA ALA A 151 -17.89 -36.09 11.12
C ALA A 151 -17.25 -35.21 10.04
N ASN A 152 -17.03 -33.94 10.36
CA ASN A 152 -16.25 -33.01 9.55
C ASN A 152 -14.77 -33.12 9.94
N ASP A 153 -13.98 -33.83 9.12
CA ASP A 153 -12.56 -34.06 9.38
C ASP A 153 -11.69 -32.79 9.24
N GLU A 154 -12.24 -31.68 8.72
CA GLU A 154 -11.56 -30.39 8.64
C GLU A 154 -11.61 -29.60 9.97
N ARG A 155 -12.42 -30.06 10.94
CA ARG A 155 -12.58 -29.44 12.26
C ARG A 155 -12.02 -30.34 13.36
N GLU A 156 -11.15 -29.79 14.19
CA GLU A 156 -10.64 -30.53 15.36
C GLU A 156 -11.74 -30.80 16.39
N ALA A 157 -11.74 -32.00 16.97
CA ALA A 157 -12.62 -32.34 18.07
C ALA A 157 -12.20 -31.62 19.35
N LEU A 158 -13.20 -31.13 20.10
CA LEU A 158 -12.99 -30.45 21.37
C LEU A 158 -13.11 -31.45 22.53
N THR A 159 -12.09 -31.54 23.37
CA THR A 159 -12.13 -32.33 24.61
C THR A 159 -12.19 -31.41 25.82
N VAL A 160 -13.18 -31.59 26.69
CA VAL A 160 -13.42 -30.79 27.90
C VAL A 160 -13.38 -31.68 29.13
N SER A 161 -12.39 -31.48 29.99
CA SER A 161 -12.29 -32.18 31.28
C SER A 161 -13.29 -31.62 32.29
N ILE A 162 -14.15 -32.48 32.82
CA ILE A 162 -15.17 -32.18 33.83
C ILE A 162 -14.71 -32.72 35.17
N ASP A 163 -14.69 -31.85 36.17
CA ASP A 163 -14.33 -32.16 37.55
C ASP A 163 -15.59 -32.24 38.43
N ALA A 164 -15.56 -33.05 39.50
CA ALA A 164 -16.71 -33.22 40.39
C ALA A 164 -17.19 -31.93 41.06
N SER A 165 -16.32 -30.91 41.14
CA SER A 165 -16.63 -29.58 41.66
C SER A 165 -17.24 -28.63 40.61
N ASP A 166 -17.24 -28.98 39.33
CA ASP A 166 -17.70 -28.09 38.27
C ASP A 166 -19.22 -27.88 38.34
N SER A 167 -19.61 -26.63 38.13
CA SER A 167 -20.99 -26.18 37.96
C SER A 167 -21.30 -25.94 36.49
N LEU A 168 -22.57 -25.64 36.14
CA LEU A 168 -22.93 -25.29 34.76
C LEU A 168 -22.15 -24.07 34.26
N ASP A 169 -21.89 -23.09 35.13
CA ASP A 169 -21.07 -21.92 34.80
C ASP A 169 -19.61 -22.29 34.50
N ALA A 170 -19.04 -23.22 35.29
CA ALA A 170 -17.68 -23.68 35.08
C ALA A 170 -17.54 -24.44 33.75
N ILE A 171 -18.51 -25.29 33.41
CA ILE A 171 -18.52 -26.03 32.14
C ILE A 171 -18.68 -25.07 30.95
N ALA A 172 -19.59 -24.08 31.04
CA ALA A 172 -19.75 -23.07 30.00
C ALA A 172 -18.46 -22.26 29.78
N ALA A 173 -17.79 -21.86 30.86
CA ALA A 173 -16.51 -21.17 30.79
C ALA A 173 -15.43 -22.04 30.12
N LYS A 174 -15.29 -23.30 30.56
CA LYS A 174 -14.32 -24.26 30.00
C LYS A 174 -14.53 -24.48 28.49
N ILE A 175 -15.77 -24.51 28.01
CA ILE A 175 -16.06 -24.62 26.56
C ILE A 175 -15.67 -23.33 25.82
N ASN A 176 -16.08 -22.16 26.34
CA ASN A 176 -15.81 -20.87 25.69
C ASN A 176 -14.31 -20.53 25.66
N GLU A 177 -13.54 -20.92 26.68
CA GLU A 177 -12.08 -20.70 26.75
C GLU A 177 -11.30 -21.42 25.65
N GLN A 178 -11.87 -22.47 25.04
CA GLN A 178 -11.22 -23.28 24.01
C GLN A 178 -11.33 -22.65 22.61
N ASN A 179 -12.11 -21.57 22.44
CA ASN A 179 -12.25 -20.81 21.19
C ASN A 179 -12.58 -21.65 19.94
N SER A 180 -13.32 -22.75 20.11
CA SER A 180 -13.69 -23.66 19.02
C SER A 180 -14.82 -23.13 18.10
N GLY A 181 -15.35 -21.93 18.39
CA GLY A 181 -16.52 -21.35 17.71
C GLY A 181 -17.86 -21.75 18.33
N ILE A 182 -17.88 -22.69 19.29
CA ILE A 182 -19.07 -23.02 20.09
C ILE A 182 -19.28 -21.94 21.14
N GLN A 183 -20.51 -21.46 21.28
CA GLN A 183 -20.91 -20.53 22.33
C GLN A 183 -21.72 -21.28 23.40
N ALA A 184 -21.17 -21.37 24.62
CA ALA A 184 -21.82 -21.98 25.76
C ALA A 184 -22.40 -20.91 26.70
N SER A 185 -23.67 -21.04 27.08
CA SER A 185 -24.34 -20.11 27.98
C SER A 185 -25.32 -20.81 28.93
N VAL A 186 -25.43 -20.32 30.17
CA VAL A 186 -26.38 -20.85 31.15
C VAL A 186 -27.63 -19.97 31.15
N LEU A 187 -28.77 -20.57 30.81
CA LEU A 187 -30.08 -19.90 30.75
C LEU A 187 -30.95 -20.31 31.93
N LYS A 188 -31.75 -19.38 32.45
CA LYS A 188 -32.78 -19.66 33.45
C LYS A 188 -34.14 -19.82 32.78
N VAL A 189 -34.75 -21.01 32.88
CA VAL A 189 -36.05 -21.37 32.31
C VAL A 189 -36.94 -21.93 33.42
N ASP A 190 -38.10 -21.33 33.68
CA ASP A 190 -39.08 -21.75 34.69
C ASP A 190 -38.48 -22.14 36.06
N ASP A 191 -37.66 -21.23 36.62
CA ASP A 191 -36.94 -21.39 37.89
C ASP A 191 -35.88 -22.51 37.95
N GLN A 192 -35.50 -23.11 36.82
CA GLN A 192 -34.35 -23.99 36.69
C GLN A 192 -33.30 -23.38 35.73
N TYR A 193 -32.08 -23.89 35.79
CA TYR A 193 -30.95 -23.48 34.97
C TYR A 193 -30.55 -24.58 33.99
N GLN A 194 -30.31 -24.23 32.73
CA GLN A 194 -29.90 -25.15 31.67
C GLN A 194 -28.67 -24.60 30.95
N LEU A 195 -27.74 -25.48 30.59
CA LEU A 195 -26.62 -25.13 29.71
C LEU A 195 -27.09 -25.24 28.26
N MET A 196 -26.95 -24.16 27.51
CA MET A 196 -27.20 -24.08 26.08
C MET A 196 -25.87 -23.97 25.34
N LEU A 197 -25.64 -24.85 24.38
CA LEU A 197 -24.55 -24.79 23.42
C LEU A 197 -25.09 -24.37 22.06
N THR A 198 -24.48 -23.36 21.46
CA THR A 198 -24.79 -22.92 20.10
C THR A 198 -23.54 -23.12 19.23
N ALA A 199 -23.69 -23.92 18.17
CA ALA A 199 -22.64 -24.15 17.19
C ALA A 199 -22.47 -22.96 16.23
N PRO A 200 -21.42 -22.92 15.40
CA PRO A 200 -21.43 -22.12 14.18
C PRO A 200 -22.62 -22.49 13.28
N SER A 201 -23.04 -21.58 12.38
CA SER A 201 -24.08 -21.89 11.40
C SER A 201 -23.63 -22.94 10.38
N GLY A 202 -24.59 -23.62 9.75
CA GLY A 202 -24.33 -24.62 8.72
C GLY A 202 -24.60 -26.05 9.18
N ALA A 203 -24.96 -26.92 8.24
CA ALA A 203 -25.31 -28.31 8.49
C ALA A 203 -24.10 -29.14 8.95
N ALA A 204 -22.92 -28.89 8.38
CA ALA A 204 -21.66 -29.57 8.71
C ALA A 204 -21.01 -29.12 10.03
N ASN A 205 -21.57 -28.09 10.69
CA ASN A 205 -21.10 -27.58 11.98
C ASN A 205 -21.95 -28.10 13.16
N ALA A 206 -22.86 -29.04 12.93
CA ALA A 206 -23.63 -29.65 14.00
C ALA A 206 -22.72 -30.47 14.95
N LEU A 207 -23.14 -30.59 16.20
CA LEU A 207 -22.35 -31.13 17.30
C LEU A 207 -22.77 -32.57 17.59
N GLU A 208 -21.78 -33.45 17.73
CA GLU A 208 -21.90 -34.73 18.41
C GLU A 208 -21.18 -34.63 19.75
N ILE A 209 -21.87 -34.94 20.85
CA ILE A 209 -21.31 -34.87 22.21
C ILE A 209 -21.30 -36.28 22.80
N SER A 210 -20.13 -36.70 23.28
CA SER A 210 -19.93 -37.98 23.94
C SER A 210 -19.13 -37.81 25.23
N GLY A 211 -19.45 -38.60 26.25
CA GLY A 211 -18.66 -38.70 27.48
C GLY A 211 -17.92 -40.03 27.51
N ASP A 212 -16.75 -40.04 28.14
CA ASP A 212 -15.97 -41.26 28.40
C ASP A 212 -16.48 -42.08 29.61
N ASP A 213 -17.30 -41.46 30.47
CA ASP A 213 -17.92 -42.05 31.66
C ASP A 213 -19.46 -41.90 31.65
N ALA A 214 -20.18 -42.90 32.17
CA ALA A 214 -21.65 -42.91 32.22
C ALA A 214 -22.25 -41.77 33.07
N SER A 215 -21.48 -41.17 33.99
CA SER A 215 -21.92 -39.98 34.73
C SER A 215 -22.11 -38.75 33.83
N LEU A 216 -21.55 -38.75 32.62
CA LEU A 216 -21.67 -37.69 31.62
C LEU A 216 -22.79 -37.92 30.60
N ASP A 217 -23.56 -39.02 30.70
CA ASP A 217 -24.68 -39.34 29.80
C ASP A 217 -25.80 -38.28 29.79
N ASP A 218 -25.84 -37.39 30.77
CA ASP A 218 -26.77 -36.25 30.82
C ASP A 218 -26.40 -35.13 29.83
N PHE A 219 -25.16 -35.14 29.32
CA PHE A 219 -24.62 -34.19 28.34
C PHE A 219 -24.48 -34.81 26.95
N ALA A 220 -24.64 -36.13 26.83
CA ALA A 220 -24.42 -36.85 25.59
C ALA A 220 -25.51 -36.51 24.56
N PHE A 221 -25.06 -36.21 23.35
CA PHE A 221 -25.89 -36.03 22.16
C PHE A 221 -25.21 -36.77 21.01
N ASN A 222 -25.55 -38.04 20.84
CA ASN A 222 -25.07 -38.91 19.79
C ASN A 222 -26.15 -39.90 19.34
N ALA A 223 -25.85 -40.69 18.30
CA ALA A 223 -26.81 -41.62 17.70
C ALA A 223 -27.38 -42.65 18.70
N ALA A 224 -26.63 -43.01 19.74
CA ALA A 224 -27.05 -43.97 20.75
C ALA A 224 -27.68 -43.33 22.00
N ASN A 225 -27.25 -42.12 22.36
CA ASN A 225 -27.71 -41.40 23.55
C ASN A 225 -27.93 -39.91 23.26
N HIS A 226 -29.20 -39.49 23.27
CA HIS A 226 -29.64 -38.11 23.05
C HIS A 226 -30.94 -37.78 23.82
N ALA A 227 -31.34 -38.61 24.79
CA ALA A 227 -32.62 -38.44 25.49
C ALA A 227 -32.61 -37.29 26.51
N ASN A 228 -31.42 -36.91 27.01
CA ASN A 228 -31.23 -35.91 28.05
C ASN A 228 -30.86 -34.52 27.52
N VAL A 229 -30.63 -34.40 26.21
CA VAL A 229 -30.29 -33.16 25.52
C VAL A 229 -31.41 -32.86 24.53
N THR A 230 -31.93 -31.64 24.57
CA THR A 230 -32.96 -31.18 23.63
C THR A 230 -32.31 -30.36 22.54
N GLU A 231 -32.50 -30.76 21.29
CA GLU A 231 -32.15 -29.92 20.15
C GLU A 231 -33.25 -28.89 19.91
N VAL A 232 -32.95 -27.63 20.21
CA VAL A 232 -33.90 -26.51 20.07
C VAL A 232 -33.95 -26.01 18.64
N GLN A 233 -32.82 -26.10 17.92
CA GLN A 233 -32.69 -25.70 16.53
C GLN A 233 -31.66 -26.59 15.85
N GLN A 234 -32.00 -27.12 14.67
CA GLN A 234 -31.06 -27.84 13.82
C GLN A 234 -30.16 -26.87 13.05
N GLY A 235 -28.91 -27.27 12.85
CA GLY A 235 -28.00 -26.58 11.94
C GLY A 235 -28.42 -26.81 10.49
N SER A 236 -28.44 -25.75 9.69
CA SER A 236 -28.73 -25.83 8.26
C SER A 236 -27.89 -24.82 7.48
N ASP A 237 -27.58 -25.14 6.23
CA ASP A 237 -26.87 -24.23 5.33
C ASP A 237 -27.80 -23.14 4.80
N ALA A 238 -27.21 -22.00 4.45
CA ALA A 238 -27.85 -21.00 3.61
C ALA A 238 -28.05 -21.58 2.20
N LEU A 239 -29.19 -21.25 1.59
CA LEU A 239 -29.50 -21.66 0.23
C LEU A 239 -29.88 -20.43 -0.58
N LEU A 240 -29.13 -20.17 -1.64
CA LEU A 240 -29.33 -19.02 -2.51
C LEU A 240 -29.20 -19.41 -3.98
N ARG A 241 -29.82 -18.62 -4.86
CA ARG A 241 -29.60 -18.69 -6.31
C ARG A 241 -28.93 -17.43 -6.81
N ILE A 242 -27.88 -17.59 -7.61
CA ILE A 242 -27.22 -16.51 -8.33
C ILE A 242 -27.38 -16.73 -9.81
N ASN A 243 -28.06 -15.82 -10.50
CA ASN A 243 -28.39 -15.95 -11.93
C ASN A 243 -29.05 -17.30 -12.27
N GLY A 244 -29.84 -17.85 -11.32
CA GLY A 244 -30.52 -19.14 -11.42
C GLY A 244 -29.73 -20.36 -10.93
N LEU A 245 -28.42 -20.25 -10.73
CA LEU A 245 -27.58 -21.32 -10.19
C LEU A 245 -27.73 -21.38 -8.66
N GLN A 246 -28.14 -22.54 -8.15
CA GLN A 246 -28.29 -22.77 -6.71
C GLN A 246 -26.93 -23.05 -6.06
N VAL A 247 -26.67 -22.40 -4.94
CA VAL A 247 -25.44 -22.47 -4.16
C VAL A 247 -25.80 -22.61 -2.68
N SER A 248 -25.07 -23.45 -1.95
CA SER A 248 -25.21 -23.60 -0.49
C SER A 248 -23.96 -23.12 0.25
N ARG A 249 -24.13 -22.54 1.44
CA ARG A 249 -23.04 -22.05 2.29
C ARG A 249 -23.34 -22.29 3.77
N GLU A 250 -22.29 -22.60 4.54
CA GLU A 250 -22.41 -22.79 5.99
C GLU A 250 -22.64 -21.46 6.74
N SER A 251 -22.26 -20.33 6.16
CA SER A 251 -22.39 -18.99 6.75
C SER A 251 -23.41 -18.13 6.03
N ASN A 252 -23.98 -17.15 6.75
CA ASN A 252 -24.77 -16.07 6.17
C ASN A 252 -23.90 -14.94 5.62
N ASP A 253 -22.62 -14.89 5.97
CA ASP A 253 -21.64 -13.99 5.37
C ASP A 253 -21.03 -14.68 4.15
N ILE A 254 -21.32 -14.14 2.96
CA ILE A 254 -20.97 -14.71 1.67
C ILE A 254 -19.86 -13.86 1.06
N ASP A 255 -18.71 -14.47 0.77
CA ASP A 255 -17.51 -13.80 0.24
C ASP A 255 -16.88 -14.52 -0.99
N ASP A 256 -17.39 -15.69 -1.36
CA ASP A 256 -16.78 -16.57 -2.35
C ASP A 256 -17.68 -16.85 -3.57
N VAL A 257 -18.88 -16.29 -3.58
CA VAL A 257 -19.88 -16.54 -4.63
C VAL A 257 -19.77 -15.55 -5.79
N ILE A 258 -19.45 -14.29 -5.49
CA ILE A 258 -19.16 -13.25 -6.48
C ILE A 258 -17.78 -12.71 -6.16
N GLU A 259 -16.85 -12.87 -7.10
CA GLU A 259 -15.45 -12.47 -6.90
C GLU A 259 -15.34 -10.98 -6.56
N GLY A 260 -14.81 -10.70 -5.37
CA GLY A 260 -14.62 -9.35 -4.86
C GLY A 260 -15.90 -8.69 -4.32
N PHE A 261 -16.98 -9.42 -4.06
CA PHE A 261 -18.18 -8.84 -3.43
C PHE A 261 -18.63 -9.67 -2.22
N ASN A 262 -18.62 -9.02 -1.05
CA ASN A 262 -19.00 -9.65 0.21
C ASN A 262 -20.34 -9.09 0.69
N PHE A 263 -21.26 -9.97 1.06
CA PHE A 263 -22.59 -9.59 1.53
C PHE A 263 -23.13 -10.56 2.58
N THR A 264 -24.01 -10.06 3.45
CA THR A 264 -24.68 -10.87 4.47
C THR A 264 -26.11 -11.17 4.06
N LEU A 265 -26.55 -12.41 4.30
CA LEU A 265 -27.93 -12.86 4.19
C LEU A 265 -28.66 -12.59 5.51
N ASN A 266 -29.68 -11.72 5.47
CA ASN A 266 -30.42 -11.33 6.68
C ASN A 266 -31.73 -12.11 6.83
N LYS A 267 -32.35 -12.50 5.71
CA LYS A 267 -33.69 -13.10 5.71
C LYS A 267 -33.91 -13.94 4.45
N ALA A 268 -34.59 -15.07 4.60
CA ALA A 268 -35.12 -15.84 3.49
C ALA A 268 -36.31 -15.13 2.81
N SER A 269 -36.30 -15.07 1.48
CA SER A 269 -37.41 -14.58 0.64
C SER A 269 -37.62 -15.50 -0.57
N PRO A 270 -38.07 -16.75 -0.36
CA PRO A 270 -38.20 -17.73 -1.44
C PRO A 270 -39.24 -17.26 -2.48
N GLY A 271 -38.90 -17.38 -3.75
CA GLY A 271 -39.71 -16.93 -4.89
C GLY A 271 -39.58 -15.45 -5.24
N GLU A 272 -38.79 -14.67 -4.50
CA GLU A 272 -38.51 -13.26 -4.79
C GLU A 272 -37.04 -13.07 -5.19
N SER A 273 -36.80 -12.68 -6.44
CA SER A 273 -35.45 -12.37 -6.91
C SER A 273 -35.16 -10.88 -6.80
N LEU A 274 -34.03 -10.54 -6.16
CA LEU A 274 -33.45 -9.22 -6.09
C LEU A 274 -32.43 -9.04 -7.21
N THR A 275 -32.48 -7.94 -7.94
CA THR A 275 -31.47 -7.59 -8.95
C THR A 275 -30.63 -6.43 -8.44
N PHE A 276 -29.32 -6.56 -8.51
CA PHE A 276 -28.37 -5.50 -8.19
C PHE A 276 -27.25 -5.45 -9.24
N SER A 277 -26.49 -4.36 -9.26
CA SER A 277 -25.40 -4.18 -10.21
C SER A 277 -24.12 -3.74 -9.51
N ILE A 278 -23.00 -4.27 -10.00
CA ILE A 278 -21.65 -3.85 -9.64
C ILE A 278 -21.09 -3.04 -10.81
N SER A 279 -20.67 -1.80 -10.55
CA SER A 279 -20.16 -0.87 -11.56
C SER A 279 -18.88 -0.17 -11.11
N GLU A 280 -18.17 0.47 -12.03
CA GLU A 280 -17.04 1.36 -11.71
C GLU A 280 -17.50 2.52 -10.81
N ASP A 281 -16.78 2.77 -9.72
CA ASP A 281 -17.04 3.94 -8.87
C ASP A 281 -16.26 5.17 -9.35
N LYS A 282 -16.80 5.80 -10.38
CA LYS A 282 -16.23 7.01 -10.98
C LYS A 282 -16.30 8.23 -10.06
N SER A 283 -17.18 8.20 -9.05
CA SER A 283 -17.43 9.34 -8.17
C SER A 283 -16.28 9.57 -7.19
N LEU A 284 -15.63 8.50 -6.74
CA LEU A 284 -14.46 8.58 -5.87
C LEU A 284 -13.28 9.28 -6.56
N ALA A 285 -13.00 8.89 -7.82
CA ALA A 285 -11.96 9.54 -8.61
C ALA A 285 -12.31 11.00 -8.94
N GLU A 286 -13.58 11.32 -9.23
CA GLU A 286 -14.02 12.70 -9.43
C GLU A 286 -13.79 13.55 -8.18
N GLN A 287 -14.17 13.04 -7.01
CA GLN A 287 -13.97 13.74 -5.74
C GLN A 287 -12.49 13.93 -5.43
N ALA A 288 -11.65 12.91 -5.62
CA ALA A 288 -10.21 13.02 -5.40
C ALA A 288 -9.55 14.11 -6.25
N VAL A 289 -9.98 14.28 -7.51
CA VAL A 289 -9.47 15.36 -8.37
C VAL A 289 -9.94 16.74 -7.88
N ARG A 290 -11.16 16.85 -7.35
CA ARG A 290 -11.65 18.10 -6.71
C ARG A 290 -10.84 18.44 -5.47
N ASP A 291 -10.62 17.44 -4.61
CA ASP A 291 -9.83 17.60 -3.39
C ASP A 291 -8.39 18.04 -3.71
N PHE A 292 -7.79 17.50 -4.79
CA PHE A 292 -6.51 17.97 -5.29
C PHE A 292 -6.54 19.45 -5.74
N VAL A 293 -7.57 19.86 -6.49
CA VAL A 293 -7.72 21.27 -6.92
C VAL A 293 -7.78 22.19 -5.71
N ASP A 294 -8.53 21.81 -4.67
CA ASP A 294 -8.64 22.57 -3.43
C ASP A 294 -7.32 22.60 -2.66
N ALA A 295 -6.64 21.46 -2.50
CA ALA A 295 -5.34 21.38 -1.85
C ALA A 295 -4.28 22.23 -2.58
N TYR A 296 -4.24 22.18 -3.92
CA TYR A 296 -3.34 23.01 -4.71
C TYR A 296 -3.67 24.50 -4.55
N ASN A 297 -4.94 24.88 -4.49
CA ASN A 297 -5.35 26.27 -4.29
C ASN A 297 -4.96 26.81 -2.90
N ASN A 298 -5.08 25.98 -1.86
CA ASN A 298 -4.60 26.29 -0.52
C ASN A 298 -3.07 26.45 -0.48
N PHE A 299 -2.35 25.52 -1.11
CA PHE A 299 -0.90 25.62 -1.29
C PHE A 299 -0.52 26.91 -2.02
N GLN A 300 -1.17 27.22 -3.14
CA GLN A 300 -0.86 28.38 -3.97
C GLN A 300 -1.12 29.69 -3.22
N THR A 301 -2.19 29.76 -2.43
CA THR A 301 -2.49 30.92 -1.56
C THR A 301 -1.39 31.13 -0.53
N THR A 302 -1.00 30.06 0.17
CA THR A 302 0.10 30.09 1.15
C THR A 302 1.43 30.49 0.50
N ALA A 303 1.77 29.86 -0.62
CA ALA A 303 2.98 30.12 -1.39
C ALA A 303 3.08 31.59 -1.83
N GLN A 304 2.01 32.16 -2.39
CA GLN A 304 1.96 33.58 -2.74
C GLN A 304 2.13 34.51 -1.54
N GLY A 305 1.52 34.16 -0.40
CA GLY A 305 1.66 34.88 0.86
C GLY A 305 3.12 34.91 1.35
N LEU A 306 3.87 33.84 1.10
CA LEU A 306 5.27 33.70 1.49
C LEU A 306 6.24 34.42 0.55
N ILE A 307 6.14 34.23 -0.77
CA ILE A 307 7.12 34.80 -1.74
C ILE A 307 6.74 36.20 -2.28
N GLY A 308 5.53 36.66 -1.97
CA GLY A 308 4.95 37.93 -2.41
C GLY A 308 4.63 38.86 -1.25
N TYR A 309 3.37 39.28 -1.16
CA TYR A 309 2.85 40.07 -0.05
C TYR A 309 2.14 39.15 0.94
N ALA A 310 2.36 39.40 2.23
CA ALA A 310 1.78 38.60 3.30
C ALA A 310 0.25 38.63 3.23
N ARG A 311 -0.35 37.48 3.50
CA ARG A 311 -1.80 37.28 3.56
C ARG A 311 -2.20 36.73 4.93
N ASP A 312 -3.39 37.08 5.40
CA ASP A 312 -3.98 36.50 6.59
C ASP A 312 -4.63 35.13 6.30
N ASP A 313 -5.18 34.49 7.34
CA ASP A 313 -5.84 33.17 7.23
C ASP A 313 -7.08 33.20 6.32
N ALA A 314 -7.65 34.38 6.06
CA ALA A 314 -8.75 34.57 5.12
C ALA A 314 -8.27 34.87 3.68
N GLY A 315 -6.95 34.89 3.45
CA GLY A 315 -6.33 35.18 2.16
C GLY A 315 -6.27 36.68 1.81
N GLU A 316 -6.63 37.57 2.73
CA GLU A 316 -6.59 39.02 2.51
C GLU A 316 -5.18 39.58 2.71
N LEU A 317 -4.85 40.67 2.00
CA LEU A 317 -3.52 41.28 2.06
C LEU A 317 -3.30 41.98 3.41
N VAL A 318 -2.22 41.59 4.10
CA VAL A 318 -1.82 42.17 5.39
C VAL A 318 -1.13 43.52 5.16
N ARG A 319 -1.48 44.49 6.00
CA ARG A 319 -0.86 45.82 6.02
C ARG A 319 -0.05 46.02 7.29
N ASP A 320 1.08 46.71 7.16
CA ASP A 320 1.90 47.12 8.29
C ASP A 320 1.26 48.28 9.07
N GLU A 321 1.90 48.68 10.17
CA GLU A 321 1.46 49.78 11.05
C GLU A 321 1.35 51.13 10.32
N ASN A 322 1.99 51.27 9.17
CA ASN A 322 1.98 52.47 8.33
C ASN A 322 0.98 52.38 7.16
N GLY A 323 0.21 51.28 7.06
CA GLY A 323 -0.78 51.02 6.03
C GLY A 323 -0.21 50.51 4.69
N ALA A 324 1.10 50.24 4.61
CA ALA A 324 1.74 49.65 3.43
C ALA A 324 1.57 48.12 3.44
N LEU A 325 1.67 47.49 2.27
CA LEU A 325 1.54 46.03 2.16
C LEU A 325 2.74 45.34 2.81
N SER A 326 2.48 44.43 3.74
CA SER A 326 3.51 43.63 4.38
C SER A 326 4.08 42.61 3.40
N ARG A 327 5.40 42.43 3.41
CA ARG A 327 6.07 41.43 2.57
C ARG A 327 5.98 40.06 3.23
N GLY A 328 5.88 39.02 2.41
CA GLY A 328 5.93 37.64 2.88
C GLY A 328 7.30 37.27 3.45
N ASP A 329 7.30 36.26 4.34
CA ASP A 329 8.49 35.76 5.04
C ASP A 329 9.60 35.28 4.09
N LEU A 330 9.25 34.81 2.89
CA LEU A 330 10.17 34.33 1.85
C LEU A 330 10.25 35.28 0.63
N ALA A 331 9.78 36.52 0.76
CA ALA A 331 9.68 37.45 -0.36
C ALA A 331 11.05 37.91 -0.91
N SER A 332 12.16 37.56 -0.27
CA SER A 332 13.51 37.80 -0.81
C SER A 332 14.25 36.52 -1.15
N ASP A 333 13.67 35.35 -0.90
CA ASP A 333 14.30 34.06 -1.18
C ASP A 333 14.09 33.63 -2.64
N GLY A 334 15.19 33.46 -3.37
CA GLY A 334 15.17 33.04 -4.77
C GLY A 334 14.88 31.55 -4.98
N THR A 335 15.23 30.72 -4.00
CA THR A 335 15.04 29.27 -4.05
C THR A 335 13.57 28.92 -3.88
N ALA A 336 12.87 29.53 -2.91
CA ALA A 336 11.44 29.36 -2.69
C ALA A 336 10.64 29.76 -3.95
N ARG A 337 11.00 30.88 -4.60
CA ARG A 337 10.41 31.28 -5.87
C ARG A 337 10.62 30.25 -6.97
N ALA A 338 11.86 29.78 -7.13
CA ALA A 338 12.20 28.78 -8.14
C ALA A 338 11.44 27.46 -7.94
N MET A 339 11.23 27.03 -6.69
CA MET A 339 10.44 25.85 -6.36
C MET A 339 8.96 26.01 -6.77
N ILE A 340 8.33 27.12 -6.38
CA ILE A 340 6.93 27.41 -6.74
C ILE A 340 6.76 27.53 -8.25
N ASP A 341 7.71 28.16 -8.94
CA ASP A 341 7.68 28.26 -10.40
C ASP A 341 7.84 26.89 -11.07
N ARG A 342 8.61 25.97 -10.49
CA ARG A 342 8.75 24.60 -11.00
C ARG A 342 7.47 23.79 -10.82
N LEU A 343 6.80 23.91 -9.67
CA LEU A 343 5.48 23.31 -9.44
C LEU A 343 4.46 23.85 -10.44
N ARG A 344 4.38 25.17 -10.60
CA ARG A 344 3.44 25.80 -11.54
C ARG A 344 3.68 25.36 -13.00
N LYS A 345 4.93 25.20 -13.41
CA LYS A 345 5.27 24.69 -14.75
C LYS A 345 4.81 23.26 -14.96
N LEU A 346 4.89 22.41 -13.94
CA LEU A 346 4.41 21.03 -14.01
C LEU A 346 2.87 20.99 -14.06
N VAL A 347 2.20 21.78 -13.20
CA VAL A 347 0.73 21.88 -13.16
C VAL A 347 0.14 22.41 -14.46
N GLY A 348 0.79 23.40 -15.08
CA GLY A 348 0.37 23.95 -16.37
C GLY A 348 0.92 23.23 -17.59
N GLY A 349 1.71 22.17 -17.41
CA GLY A 349 2.40 21.44 -18.48
C GLY A 349 1.64 20.22 -18.96
N GLU A 350 2.19 19.59 -20.00
CA GLU A 350 1.76 18.25 -20.44
C GLU A 350 2.53 17.18 -19.64
N VAL A 351 1.84 16.09 -19.31
CA VAL A 351 2.40 14.92 -18.64
C VAL A 351 3.21 14.13 -19.67
N GLN A 352 4.48 13.86 -19.34
CA GLN A 352 5.37 13.13 -20.23
C GLN A 352 5.00 11.65 -20.32
N GLY A 353 5.19 11.05 -21.50
CA GLY A 353 4.92 9.63 -21.73
C GLY A 353 3.46 9.29 -22.07
N LEU A 354 2.57 10.28 -22.15
CA LEU A 354 1.21 10.10 -22.68
C LEU A 354 1.16 10.47 -24.16
N GLU A 355 0.80 9.50 -24.99
CA GLU A 355 0.69 9.66 -26.44
C GLU A 355 -0.78 9.71 -26.87
N GLY A 356 -1.29 10.92 -27.11
CA GLY A 356 -2.69 11.14 -27.49
C GLY A 356 -3.67 11.10 -26.31
N GLY A 357 -4.93 11.48 -26.56
CA GLY A 357 -5.95 11.55 -25.51
C GLY A 357 -5.76 12.74 -24.56
N PHE A 358 -5.81 12.49 -23.25
CA PHE A 358 -5.62 13.51 -22.21
C PHE A 358 -4.16 13.56 -21.80
N THR A 359 -3.49 14.67 -22.12
CA THR A 359 -2.07 14.89 -21.79
C THR A 359 -1.87 16.02 -20.77
N ALA A 360 -2.90 16.83 -20.52
CA ALA A 360 -2.85 17.93 -19.56
C ALA A 360 -4.15 18.06 -18.77
N LEU A 361 -4.09 18.70 -17.59
CA LEU A 361 -5.27 19.02 -16.77
C LEU A 361 -6.33 19.83 -17.53
N THR A 362 -5.90 20.58 -18.55
CA THR A 362 -6.80 21.34 -19.42
C THR A 362 -7.73 20.45 -20.24
N ASN A 363 -7.35 19.20 -20.53
CA ASN A 363 -8.24 18.27 -21.21
C ASN A 363 -9.43 17.83 -20.33
N LEU A 364 -9.29 17.92 -19.01
CA LEU A 364 -10.37 17.62 -18.04
C LEU A 364 -11.25 18.85 -17.74
N GLY A 365 -10.97 19.99 -18.38
CA GLY A 365 -11.67 21.24 -18.06
C GLY A 365 -11.12 21.96 -16.83
N ILE A 366 -9.97 21.55 -16.27
CA ILE A 366 -9.28 22.31 -15.22
C ILE A 366 -8.46 23.43 -15.89
N ARG A 367 -8.60 24.66 -15.40
CA ARG A 367 -7.97 25.86 -15.95
C ARG A 367 -7.06 26.49 -14.90
N THR A 368 -5.97 27.08 -15.35
CA THR A 368 -5.09 27.88 -14.48
C THR A 368 -5.43 29.35 -14.64
N GLU A 369 -5.75 30.00 -13.53
CA GLU A 369 -6.06 31.42 -13.47
C GLU A 369 -4.79 32.29 -13.53
N ARG A 370 -4.97 33.60 -13.69
CA ARG A 370 -3.84 34.56 -13.80
C ARG A 370 -2.97 34.63 -12.56
N ASP A 371 -3.54 34.34 -11.40
CA ASP A 371 -2.81 34.22 -10.14
C ASP A 371 -2.15 32.84 -9.97
N GLY A 372 -2.40 31.89 -10.87
CA GLY A 372 -1.86 30.54 -10.82
C GLY A 372 -2.66 29.57 -9.96
N SER A 373 -3.82 29.98 -9.42
CA SER A 373 -4.81 29.06 -8.86
C SER A 373 -5.47 28.22 -9.96
N LEU A 374 -6.10 27.11 -9.58
CA LEU A 374 -6.86 26.22 -10.45
C LEU A 374 -8.36 26.44 -10.29
N SER A 375 -9.08 26.40 -11.41
CA SER A 375 -10.53 26.44 -11.46
C SER A 375 -11.06 25.31 -12.33
N ILE A 376 -12.22 24.76 -11.97
CA ILE A 376 -12.95 23.83 -12.83
C ILE A 376 -13.84 24.67 -13.74
N ALA A 377 -13.66 24.53 -15.07
CA ALA A 377 -14.36 25.32 -16.05
C ALA A 377 -15.88 25.10 -15.97
N LYS A 378 -16.62 26.20 -15.91
CA LYS A 378 -18.08 26.21 -15.93
C LYS A 378 -18.60 26.71 -17.27
N ASP A 379 -19.65 26.09 -17.77
CA ASP A 379 -20.38 26.53 -18.95
C ASP A 379 -21.20 27.79 -18.69
N GLU A 380 -21.91 28.28 -19.72
CA GLU A 380 -22.78 29.47 -19.64
C GLU A 380 -23.90 29.35 -18.59
N PHE A 381 -24.20 28.13 -18.13
CA PHE A 381 -25.22 27.83 -17.13
C PHE A 381 -24.64 27.52 -15.75
N GLY A 382 -23.32 27.69 -15.57
CA GLY A 382 -22.63 27.44 -14.31
C GLY A 382 -22.35 25.95 -14.02
N LYS A 383 -22.45 25.07 -15.01
CA LYS A 383 -22.21 23.62 -14.86
C LYS A 383 -20.82 23.23 -15.34
N GLU A 384 -20.23 22.24 -14.69
CA GLU A 384 -18.89 21.72 -15.00
C GLU A 384 -18.96 20.60 -16.04
N ALA A 385 -19.61 20.89 -17.18
CA ALA A 385 -19.98 19.86 -18.16
C ALA A 385 -18.78 19.13 -18.78
N GLU A 386 -17.68 19.85 -19.07
CA GLU A 386 -16.44 19.25 -19.58
C GLU A 386 -15.82 18.28 -18.56
N PHE A 387 -15.77 18.69 -17.29
CA PHE A 387 -15.20 17.91 -16.20
C PHE A 387 -16.02 16.65 -15.94
N SER A 388 -17.34 16.77 -15.73
CA SER A 388 -18.18 15.58 -15.51
C SER A 388 -18.23 14.64 -16.73
N ALA A 389 -18.10 15.16 -17.96
CA ALA A 389 -18.02 14.34 -19.17
C ALA A 389 -16.69 13.57 -19.29
N ALA A 390 -15.58 14.13 -18.78
CA ALA A 390 -14.30 13.44 -18.72
C ALA A 390 -14.42 12.15 -17.89
N PHE A 391 -14.99 12.22 -16.69
CA PHE A 391 -15.22 11.03 -15.85
C PHE A 391 -16.25 10.08 -16.43
N SER A 392 -17.37 10.59 -16.96
CA SER A 392 -18.44 9.72 -17.45
C SER A 392 -18.05 8.94 -18.71
N ASN A 393 -17.46 9.63 -19.69
CA ASN A 393 -17.25 9.11 -21.05
C ASN A 393 -15.79 8.74 -21.37
N ASN A 394 -14.82 9.32 -20.66
CA ASN A 394 -13.39 9.17 -20.94
C ASN A 394 -12.62 8.75 -19.69
N PHE A 395 -13.22 7.92 -18.83
CA PHE A 395 -12.67 7.55 -17.53
C PHE A 395 -11.25 6.97 -17.61
N GLN A 396 -11.00 6.08 -18.58
CA GLN A 396 -9.67 5.54 -18.82
C GLN A 396 -8.64 6.62 -19.14
N LEU A 397 -9.01 7.66 -19.89
CA LEU A 397 -8.11 8.77 -20.19
C LEU A 397 -7.84 9.64 -18.96
N VAL A 398 -8.76 9.68 -18.00
CA VAL A 398 -8.54 10.34 -16.70
C VAL A 398 -7.59 9.52 -15.84
N GLU A 399 -7.77 8.20 -15.76
CA GLU A 399 -6.82 7.30 -15.10
C GLU A 399 -5.42 7.44 -15.71
N ASP A 400 -5.31 7.37 -17.03
CA ASP A 400 -4.04 7.49 -17.75
C ASP A 400 -3.35 8.85 -17.49
N LEU A 401 -4.12 9.92 -17.26
CA LEU A 401 -3.57 11.23 -16.95
C LEU A 401 -2.96 11.30 -15.55
N PHE A 402 -3.61 10.73 -14.53
CA PHE A 402 -3.20 10.88 -13.13
C PHE A 402 -2.32 9.75 -12.62
N ALA A 403 -2.65 8.52 -13.01
CA ALA A 403 -1.99 7.31 -12.56
C ALA A 403 -0.89 6.87 -13.54
N LEU A 404 -0.14 5.85 -13.12
CA LEU A 404 0.96 5.32 -13.90
C LEU A 404 0.44 4.52 -15.11
N LYS A 405 0.98 4.82 -16.29
CA LYS A 405 0.67 4.14 -17.55
C LYS A 405 1.95 3.65 -18.25
N THR A 406 1.87 2.44 -18.79
CA THR A 406 2.82 1.93 -19.79
C THR A 406 2.05 1.54 -21.05
N ALA A 407 2.61 1.83 -22.23
CA ALA A 407 2.07 1.32 -23.48
C ALA A 407 3.20 0.82 -24.39
N SER A 408 2.92 -0.23 -25.15
CA SER A 408 3.81 -0.80 -26.16
C SER A 408 3.13 -0.73 -27.52
N MET A 409 3.86 -0.27 -28.54
CA MET A 409 3.38 -0.35 -29.92
C MET A 409 3.52 -1.75 -30.53
N ASN A 410 4.23 -2.66 -29.87
CA ASN A 410 4.40 -4.05 -30.28
C ASN A 410 3.54 -4.97 -29.41
N SER A 411 2.55 -5.64 -30.02
CA SER A 411 1.63 -6.54 -29.30
C SER A 411 2.30 -7.79 -28.74
N ALA A 412 3.50 -8.15 -29.23
CA ALA A 412 4.29 -9.25 -28.70
C ALA A 412 5.15 -8.84 -27.49
N VAL A 413 5.17 -7.56 -27.11
CA VAL A 413 5.94 -7.07 -25.96
C VAL A 413 5.02 -6.37 -24.98
N SER A 414 4.86 -6.95 -23.79
CA SER A 414 4.17 -6.30 -22.69
C SER A 414 5.19 -5.68 -21.73
N VAL A 415 4.83 -4.51 -21.20
CA VAL A 415 5.70 -3.75 -20.29
C VAL A 415 5.11 -3.86 -18.90
N ASN A 416 5.92 -4.33 -17.97
CA ASN A 416 5.60 -4.46 -16.56
C ASN A 416 6.51 -3.57 -15.74
N LEU A 417 6.09 -3.28 -14.52
CA LEU A 417 6.89 -2.54 -13.56
C LEU A 417 7.73 -3.49 -12.72
N GLY A 418 9.04 -3.24 -12.69
CA GLY A 418 9.94 -3.89 -11.75
C GLY A 418 9.97 -3.15 -10.41
N SER A 419 10.67 -3.73 -9.43
CA SER A 419 10.81 -3.17 -8.07
C SER A 419 11.43 -1.76 -8.03
N PHE A 420 12.04 -1.30 -9.12
CA PHE A 420 12.67 0.01 -9.25
C PHE A 420 11.88 0.98 -10.14
N ALA A 421 10.60 0.73 -10.42
CA ALA A 421 9.74 1.60 -11.23
C ALA A 421 9.72 3.09 -10.79
N GLY A 422 9.98 3.35 -9.49
CA GLY A 422 10.15 4.71 -8.97
C GLY A 422 11.32 5.49 -9.60
N ARG A 423 12.32 4.82 -10.17
CA ARG A 423 13.52 5.43 -10.78
C ARG A 423 13.36 5.74 -12.27
N VAL A 424 12.41 5.11 -12.95
CA VAL A 424 12.19 5.27 -14.39
C VAL A 424 11.87 6.73 -14.71
N ASP A 425 12.46 7.25 -15.79
CA ASP A 425 12.13 8.57 -16.31
C ASP A 425 10.89 8.49 -17.20
N ALA A 426 9.93 9.41 -17.04
CA ALA A 426 8.76 9.48 -17.92
C ALA A 426 9.18 9.85 -19.35
N GLY A 427 8.60 9.20 -20.36
CA GLY A 427 8.95 9.42 -21.76
C GLY A 427 8.66 8.24 -22.67
N SER A 428 9.23 8.30 -23.89
CA SER A 428 9.18 7.23 -24.88
C SER A 428 10.57 6.61 -25.04
N PHE A 429 10.60 5.28 -25.18
CA PHE A 429 11.80 4.46 -25.27
C PHE A 429 11.72 3.61 -26.55
N GLU A 430 12.72 3.75 -27.42
CA GLU A 430 12.84 2.91 -28.61
C GLU A 430 13.39 1.54 -28.18
N VAL A 431 12.66 0.48 -28.45
CA VAL A 431 13.04 -0.90 -28.13
C VAL A 431 13.13 -1.72 -29.40
N GLU A 432 14.21 -2.49 -29.52
CA GLU A 432 14.40 -3.44 -30.62
C GLU A 432 14.72 -4.82 -30.04
N ILE A 433 13.88 -5.81 -30.35
CA ILE A 433 14.13 -7.21 -30.01
C ILE A 433 15.00 -7.81 -31.11
N THR A 434 16.22 -8.18 -30.77
CA THR A 434 17.19 -8.77 -31.71
C THR A 434 17.13 -10.30 -31.72
N GLN A 435 16.58 -10.91 -30.67
CA GLN A 435 16.41 -12.35 -30.54
C GLN A 435 15.14 -12.66 -29.74
N ASP A 436 14.25 -13.47 -30.32
CA ASP A 436 13.06 -13.94 -29.63
C ASP A 436 13.40 -15.03 -28.60
N PRO A 437 12.70 -15.06 -27.45
CA PRO A 437 12.87 -16.13 -26.49
C PRO A 437 12.28 -17.44 -27.03
N THR A 438 12.98 -18.55 -26.82
CA THR A 438 12.51 -19.90 -27.17
C THR A 438 12.42 -20.79 -25.94
N ARG A 439 11.64 -21.87 -26.07
CA ARG A 439 11.47 -22.89 -25.04
C ARG A 439 12.35 -24.09 -25.35
N GLY A 440 12.74 -24.81 -24.30
CA GLY A 440 13.44 -26.08 -24.41
C GLY A 440 12.52 -27.15 -24.97
N GLU A 441 13.00 -27.89 -25.97
CA GLU A 441 12.25 -28.93 -26.64
C GLU A 441 13.08 -30.21 -26.75
N LEU A 442 12.45 -31.34 -26.46
CA LEU A 442 12.98 -32.67 -26.71
C LEU A 442 12.09 -33.37 -27.73
N LEU A 443 12.64 -33.64 -28.91
CA LEU A 443 11.97 -34.46 -29.92
C LEU A 443 12.26 -35.93 -29.63
N ALA A 444 11.21 -36.74 -29.56
CA ALA A 444 11.31 -38.20 -29.48
C ALA A 444 11.60 -38.80 -30.86
N ASP A 445 12.01 -40.06 -30.89
CA ASP A 445 12.06 -40.81 -32.14
C ASP A 445 10.64 -41.16 -32.62
N ALA A 446 10.51 -41.56 -33.89
CA ALA A 446 9.25 -42.04 -34.42
C ALA A 446 8.77 -43.29 -33.66
N ILE A 447 7.45 -43.43 -33.46
CA ILE A 447 6.84 -44.59 -32.81
C ILE A 447 7.11 -45.84 -33.65
N THR A 448 7.72 -46.87 -33.04
CA THR A 448 8.02 -48.16 -33.69
C THR A 448 7.15 -49.30 -33.18
N GLN A 449 6.17 -49.02 -32.32
CA GLN A 449 5.23 -50.00 -31.79
C GLN A 449 4.52 -50.75 -32.93
N ALA A 450 4.58 -52.09 -32.92
CA ALA A 450 4.20 -52.92 -34.07
C ALA A 450 2.75 -52.74 -34.58
N ASP A 451 1.82 -52.36 -33.69
CA ASP A 451 0.40 -52.18 -34.00
C ASP A 451 0.03 -50.73 -34.32
N PHE A 452 1.01 -49.80 -34.37
CA PHE A 452 0.79 -48.39 -34.67
C PHE A 452 0.64 -48.14 -36.19
N ASP A 453 -0.37 -47.36 -36.58
CA ASP A 453 -0.61 -46.91 -37.95
C ASP A 453 -0.52 -45.37 -38.03
N GLY A 454 0.63 -44.85 -38.49
CA GLY A 454 0.88 -43.42 -38.63
C GLY A 454 -0.07 -42.70 -39.60
N ALA A 455 -0.70 -43.40 -40.55
CA ALA A 455 -1.66 -42.77 -41.46
C ALA A 455 -3.02 -42.46 -40.81
N THR A 456 -3.35 -43.18 -39.74
CA THR A 456 -4.60 -42.98 -38.97
C THR A 456 -4.34 -42.48 -37.55
N GLU A 457 -3.08 -42.37 -37.13
CA GLU A 457 -2.64 -41.96 -35.79
C GLU A 457 -3.22 -42.85 -34.67
N THR A 458 -3.50 -44.12 -35.01
CA THR A 458 -4.16 -45.08 -34.10
C THR A 458 -3.36 -46.36 -33.91
N PHE A 459 -3.67 -47.06 -32.82
CA PHE A 459 -3.18 -48.41 -32.59
C PHE A 459 -4.23 -49.42 -33.03
N THR A 460 -3.90 -50.24 -34.02
CA THR A 460 -4.78 -51.27 -34.58
C THR A 460 -5.23 -52.30 -33.55
N THR A 461 -4.36 -52.56 -32.56
CA THR A 461 -4.71 -53.14 -31.26
C THR A 461 -4.40 -52.11 -30.20
N ALA A 462 -5.37 -51.76 -29.36
CA ALA A 462 -5.19 -50.72 -28.34
C ALA A 462 -3.94 -50.97 -27.49
N LEU A 463 -3.14 -49.92 -27.31
CA LEU A 463 -1.90 -49.97 -26.54
C LEU A 463 -2.25 -50.15 -25.06
N ASP A 464 -2.14 -51.38 -24.55
CA ASP A 464 -2.36 -51.68 -23.13
C ASP A 464 -1.07 -51.52 -22.32
N THR A 465 -1.05 -50.50 -21.45
CA THR A 465 0.08 -50.20 -20.56
C THR A 465 -0.16 -50.62 -19.12
N SER A 466 -1.34 -51.15 -18.79
CA SER A 466 -1.74 -51.54 -17.43
C SER A 466 -0.83 -52.59 -16.77
N GLY A 467 -0.05 -53.32 -17.57
CA GLY A 467 0.96 -54.28 -17.11
C GLY A 467 2.24 -53.67 -16.49
N GLY A 468 2.39 -52.34 -16.46
CA GLY A 468 3.52 -51.67 -15.81
C GLY A 468 4.84 -51.70 -16.58
N GLY A 469 4.81 -52.02 -17.89
CA GLY A 469 6.00 -52.08 -18.75
C GLY A 469 6.51 -50.72 -19.23
N TYR A 470 5.68 -49.67 -19.13
CA TYR A 470 5.94 -48.34 -19.66
C TYR A 470 6.22 -47.37 -18.51
N SER A 471 7.49 -47.20 -18.16
CA SER A 471 7.90 -46.29 -17.10
C SER A 471 9.13 -45.48 -17.49
N PHE A 472 9.23 -44.27 -16.95
CA PHE A 472 10.30 -43.33 -17.25
C PHE A 472 10.49 -42.32 -16.12
N LYS A 473 11.60 -41.57 -16.21
CA LYS A 473 11.84 -40.34 -15.45
C LYS A 473 12.24 -39.24 -16.42
N VAL A 474 11.76 -38.03 -16.15
CA VAL A 474 12.04 -36.84 -16.95
C VAL A 474 12.64 -35.75 -16.07
N ALA A 475 13.71 -35.14 -16.55
CA ALA A 475 14.25 -33.90 -16.03
C ALA A 475 13.72 -32.73 -16.86
N VAL A 476 13.06 -31.78 -16.20
CA VAL A 476 12.51 -30.56 -16.81
C VAL A 476 13.05 -29.36 -16.06
N ASP A 477 13.69 -28.44 -16.77
CA ASP A 477 14.28 -27.20 -16.23
C ASP A 477 15.21 -27.43 -15.02
N GLY A 478 15.93 -28.56 -15.04
CA GLY A 478 16.83 -28.98 -13.97
C GLY A 478 16.19 -29.78 -12.82
N ILE A 479 14.88 -29.99 -12.83
CA ILE A 479 14.14 -30.78 -11.82
C ILE A 479 13.84 -32.18 -12.35
N GLU A 480 14.29 -33.22 -11.64
CA GLU A 480 14.03 -34.62 -12.00
C GLU A 480 12.76 -35.15 -11.33
N SER A 481 11.84 -35.71 -12.14
CA SER A 481 10.59 -36.33 -11.68
C SER A 481 10.82 -37.56 -10.80
N GLY A 482 9.76 -38.02 -10.13
CA GLY A 482 9.66 -39.42 -9.69
C GLY A 482 9.57 -40.39 -10.87
N THR A 483 9.50 -41.69 -10.58
CA THR A 483 9.20 -42.69 -11.61
C THR A 483 7.74 -42.55 -12.03
N ILE A 484 7.52 -42.18 -13.28
CA ILE A 484 6.20 -42.07 -13.90
C ILE A 484 5.95 -43.36 -14.69
N ALA A 485 4.73 -43.88 -14.62
CA ALA A 485 4.33 -45.07 -15.36
C ALA A 485 2.97 -44.87 -16.05
N LEU A 486 2.87 -45.33 -17.29
CA LEU A 486 1.58 -45.45 -17.98
C LEU A 486 0.84 -46.68 -17.44
N SER A 487 -0.45 -46.55 -17.19
CA SER A 487 -1.30 -47.66 -16.71
C SER A 487 -2.63 -47.77 -17.45
N GLY A 488 -2.85 -46.95 -18.49
CA GLY A 488 -4.07 -46.93 -19.28
C GLY A 488 -4.05 -47.84 -20.50
N THR A 489 -5.15 -47.81 -21.26
CA THR A 489 -5.26 -48.41 -22.58
C THR A 489 -5.56 -47.28 -23.58
N TYR A 490 -4.80 -47.21 -24.67
CA TYR A 490 -4.88 -46.09 -25.63
C TYR A 490 -5.19 -46.59 -27.04
N ASP A 491 -6.24 -46.03 -27.64
CA ASP A 491 -6.63 -46.31 -29.03
C ASP A 491 -5.93 -45.39 -30.03
N SER A 492 -5.50 -44.20 -29.59
CA SER A 492 -4.86 -43.18 -30.44
C SER A 492 -3.69 -42.46 -29.76
N THR A 493 -2.85 -41.83 -30.58
CA THR A 493 -1.74 -40.98 -30.11
C THR A 493 -2.24 -39.79 -29.31
N GLU A 494 -3.43 -39.24 -29.60
CA GLU A 494 -4.00 -38.12 -28.82
C GLU A 494 -4.36 -38.54 -27.39
N GLN A 495 -4.92 -39.74 -27.18
CA GLN A 495 -5.19 -40.24 -25.82
C GLN A 495 -3.89 -40.46 -25.05
N LEU A 496 -2.89 -41.05 -25.70
CA LEU A 496 -1.56 -41.29 -25.12
C LEU A 496 -0.84 -39.97 -24.79
N ARG A 497 -0.84 -39.00 -25.72
CA ARG A 497 -0.26 -37.65 -25.56
C ARG A 497 -0.86 -36.92 -24.36
N SER A 498 -2.19 -36.92 -24.27
CA SER A 498 -2.93 -36.29 -23.18
C SER A 498 -2.56 -36.91 -21.82
N ASP A 499 -2.49 -38.24 -21.75
CA ASP A 499 -2.14 -38.93 -20.51
C ASP A 499 -0.66 -38.75 -20.12
N LEU A 500 0.26 -38.83 -21.09
CA LEU A 500 1.69 -38.50 -20.88
C LEU A 500 1.84 -37.10 -20.30
N GLN A 501 1.17 -36.10 -20.89
CA GLN A 501 1.20 -34.73 -20.39
C GLN A 501 0.62 -34.62 -18.97
N SER A 502 -0.50 -35.30 -18.72
CA SER A 502 -1.15 -35.31 -17.40
C SER A 502 -0.24 -35.92 -16.35
N LEU A 503 0.35 -37.09 -16.63
CA LEU A 503 1.20 -37.81 -15.69
C LEU A 503 2.49 -37.04 -15.38
N ILE A 504 3.14 -36.45 -16.39
CA ILE A 504 4.32 -35.59 -16.18
C ILE A 504 3.96 -34.38 -15.31
N ASN A 505 2.89 -33.66 -15.66
CA ASN A 505 2.49 -32.46 -14.93
C ASN A 505 1.85 -32.73 -13.56
N SER A 506 1.52 -33.99 -13.25
CA SER A 506 0.99 -34.42 -11.95
C SER A 506 2.07 -35.01 -11.03
N ASP A 507 3.30 -35.16 -11.51
CA ASP A 507 4.42 -35.62 -10.68
C ASP A 507 4.64 -34.69 -9.48
N GLU A 508 4.83 -35.28 -8.30
CA GLU A 508 4.91 -34.53 -7.04
C GLU A 508 6.07 -33.51 -7.02
N ARG A 509 7.21 -33.84 -7.64
CA ARG A 509 8.40 -32.98 -7.63
C ARG A 509 8.26 -31.82 -8.61
N LEU A 510 7.77 -32.10 -9.81
CA LEU A 510 7.51 -31.06 -10.82
C LEU A 510 6.38 -30.12 -10.38
N LYS A 511 5.32 -30.68 -9.78
CA LYS A 511 4.21 -29.91 -9.23
C LYS A 511 4.65 -29.00 -8.07
N ALA A 512 5.56 -29.45 -7.22
CA ALA A 512 6.08 -28.66 -6.11
C ALA A 512 6.84 -27.40 -6.57
N THR A 513 7.48 -27.43 -7.74
CA THR A 513 8.19 -26.28 -8.32
C THR A 513 7.36 -25.51 -9.35
N GLY A 514 6.16 -26.00 -9.68
CA GLY A 514 5.30 -25.42 -10.72
C GLY A 514 5.77 -25.69 -12.15
N THR A 515 6.78 -26.54 -12.34
CA THR A 515 7.36 -26.90 -13.63
C THR A 515 6.38 -27.74 -14.45
N LYS A 516 6.22 -27.42 -15.73
CA LYS A 516 5.25 -28.07 -16.62
C LYS A 516 5.81 -28.29 -18.02
N VAL A 517 5.31 -29.33 -18.67
CA VAL A 517 5.62 -29.68 -20.06
C VAL A 517 4.34 -29.73 -20.88
N ASP A 518 4.42 -29.27 -22.11
CA ASP A 518 3.45 -29.53 -23.17
C ASP A 518 3.95 -30.71 -24.01
N VAL A 519 3.10 -31.72 -24.18
CA VAL A 519 3.40 -32.87 -25.04
C VAL A 519 2.62 -32.70 -26.34
N LEU A 520 3.34 -32.66 -27.45
CA LEU A 520 2.84 -32.50 -28.80
C LEU A 520 3.08 -33.78 -29.59
N TYR A 521 2.28 -34.01 -30.63
CA TYR A 521 2.47 -35.10 -31.58
C TYR A 521 2.58 -34.51 -32.98
N ASP A 522 3.57 -34.98 -33.76
CA ASP A 522 3.81 -34.56 -35.13
C ASP A 522 3.48 -35.72 -36.09
N ASP A 523 2.44 -35.54 -36.90
CA ASP A 523 1.91 -36.52 -37.86
C ASP A 523 2.86 -36.76 -39.05
N ALA A 524 3.79 -35.83 -39.32
CA ALA A 524 4.74 -35.96 -40.40
C ALA A 524 5.94 -36.83 -40.03
N THR A 525 6.27 -36.86 -38.73
CA THR A 525 7.43 -37.60 -38.20
C THR A 525 7.03 -38.79 -37.32
N ASP A 526 5.72 -38.99 -37.09
CA ASP A 526 5.17 -40.01 -36.20
C ASP A 526 5.79 -39.99 -34.81
N SER A 527 6.11 -38.79 -34.29
CA SER A 527 6.89 -38.60 -33.07
C SER A 527 6.23 -37.65 -32.07
N PHE A 528 6.56 -37.82 -30.79
CA PHE A 528 6.18 -36.87 -29.74
C PHE A 528 7.25 -35.79 -29.57
N SER A 529 6.85 -34.57 -29.27
CA SER A 529 7.76 -33.55 -28.74
C SER A 529 7.33 -33.09 -27.35
N PHE A 530 8.34 -32.88 -26.50
CA PHE A 530 8.17 -32.49 -25.12
C PHE A 530 8.76 -31.09 -24.95
N VAL A 531 7.90 -30.10 -24.77
CA VAL A 531 8.26 -28.69 -24.72
C VAL A 531 8.07 -28.17 -23.30
N SER A 532 9.12 -27.67 -22.66
CA SER A 532 8.99 -27.00 -21.36
C SER A 532 8.13 -25.74 -21.51
N ARG A 533 7.31 -25.42 -20.51
CA ARG A 533 6.52 -24.17 -20.51
C ARG A 533 7.36 -22.94 -20.16
N GLU A 534 8.56 -23.13 -19.64
CA GLU A 534 9.50 -22.06 -19.31
C GLU A 534 10.24 -21.57 -20.56
N TYR A 535 10.62 -20.29 -20.59
CA TYR A 535 11.43 -19.73 -21.66
C TYR A 535 12.90 -19.61 -21.22
N GLY A 536 13.80 -19.55 -22.20
CA GLY A 536 15.19 -19.20 -21.95
C GLY A 536 16.16 -20.36 -21.84
N SER A 537 17.41 -20.04 -21.53
CA SER A 537 18.50 -21.01 -21.46
C SER A 537 18.36 -22.05 -20.34
N VAL A 538 17.55 -21.75 -19.32
CA VAL A 538 17.18 -22.69 -18.26
C VAL A 538 16.17 -23.75 -18.73
N SER A 539 15.41 -23.43 -19.78
CA SER A 539 14.35 -24.27 -20.31
C SER A 539 14.93 -25.48 -21.01
N THR A 540 14.76 -26.66 -20.42
CA THR A 540 15.35 -27.91 -20.92
C THR A 540 14.45 -29.11 -20.60
N VAL A 541 14.47 -30.13 -21.46
CA VAL A 541 13.76 -31.40 -21.24
C VAL A 541 14.69 -32.56 -21.59
N ALA A 542 14.79 -33.55 -20.71
CA ALA A 542 15.58 -34.77 -20.94
C ALA A 542 14.98 -35.97 -20.21
N PHE A 543 14.93 -37.14 -20.85
CA PHE A 543 14.58 -38.38 -20.16
C PHE A 543 15.83 -38.97 -19.48
N THR A 544 15.79 -39.13 -18.15
CA THR A 544 16.91 -39.68 -17.37
C THR A 544 16.81 -41.18 -17.18
N GLU A 545 15.59 -41.72 -17.23
CA GLU A 545 15.29 -43.16 -17.26
C GLU A 545 14.13 -43.41 -18.23
N ALA A 546 14.18 -44.54 -18.96
CA ALA A 546 13.08 -45.01 -19.80
C ALA A 546 13.14 -46.54 -19.89
N SER A 547 11.99 -47.20 -19.78
CA SER A 547 11.88 -48.64 -19.95
C SER A 547 12.07 -49.05 -21.41
N ALA A 548 12.33 -50.34 -21.67
CA ALA A 548 12.45 -50.84 -23.03
C ALA A 548 11.17 -50.61 -23.86
N SER A 549 10.00 -50.74 -23.24
CA SER A 549 8.71 -50.49 -23.91
C SER A 549 8.46 -49.00 -24.19
N MET A 550 9.03 -48.09 -23.41
CA MET A 550 8.98 -46.65 -23.74
C MET A 550 9.78 -46.33 -25.01
N ALA A 551 10.84 -47.09 -25.32
CA ALA A 551 11.62 -46.90 -26.54
C ALA A 551 10.81 -47.23 -27.80
N ASP A 552 9.85 -48.16 -27.73
CA ASP A 552 8.93 -48.46 -28.83
C ASP A 552 7.96 -47.29 -29.12
N LEU A 553 7.78 -46.38 -28.14
CA LEU A 553 7.04 -45.11 -28.28
C LEU A 553 7.96 -43.92 -28.61
N GLY A 554 9.22 -44.19 -28.98
CA GLY A 554 10.20 -43.16 -29.33
C GLY A 554 10.90 -42.50 -28.14
N VAL A 555 10.59 -42.91 -26.90
CA VAL A 555 11.09 -42.27 -25.68
C VAL A 555 12.24 -43.09 -25.08
N HIS A 556 13.45 -42.52 -25.08
CA HIS A 556 14.63 -43.14 -24.46
C HIS A 556 15.65 -42.11 -23.96
N THR A 557 16.63 -42.55 -23.18
CA THR A 557 17.62 -41.66 -22.54
C THR A 557 18.69 -41.11 -23.49
N GLY A 558 18.84 -41.69 -24.69
CA GLY A 558 19.75 -41.20 -25.74
C GLY A 558 19.25 -39.99 -26.56
N LEU A 559 18.04 -39.48 -26.28
CA LEU A 559 17.49 -38.33 -26.99
C LEU A 559 18.24 -37.05 -26.61
N THR A 560 18.44 -36.15 -27.56
CA THR A 560 19.12 -34.86 -27.32
C THR A 560 18.12 -33.72 -27.43
N GLY A 561 17.87 -33.05 -26.30
CA GLY A 561 17.02 -31.87 -26.26
C GLY A 561 17.74 -30.62 -26.78
N THR A 562 16.98 -29.71 -27.37
CA THR A 562 17.43 -28.34 -27.67
C THR A 562 17.04 -27.46 -26.49
N ALA A 563 18.02 -26.80 -25.86
CA ALA A 563 17.73 -25.83 -24.81
C ALA A 563 17.02 -24.60 -25.39
N GLY A 564 16.16 -23.98 -24.58
CA GLY A 564 15.60 -22.68 -24.91
C GLY A 564 16.68 -21.60 -24.99
N ILE A 565 16.32 -20.46 -25.55
CA ILE A 565 17.21 -19.31 -25.74
C ILE A 565 16.55 -18.11 -25.08
N ASP A 566 17.34 -17.35 -24.31
CA ASP A 566 16.87 -16.12 -23.66
C ASP A 566 16.59 -15.03 -24.71
N VAL A 567 15.63 -14.15 -24.41
CA VAL A 567 15.39 -12.95 -25.21
C VAL A 567 16.65 -12.08 -25.28
N ALA A 568 16.90 -11.41 -26.40
CA ALA A 568 17.90 -10.35 -26.48
C ALA A 568 17.34 -9.14 -27.23
N GLY A 569 17.81 -7.95 -26.86
CA GLY A 569 17.34 -6.71 -27.46
C GLY A 569 18.07 -5.48 -26.91
N THR A 570 17.72 -4.33 -27.47
CA THR A 570 18.24 -3.02 -27.04
C THR A 570 17.11 -2.08 -26.64
N ILE A 571 17.40 -1.18 -25.71
CA ILE A 571 16.50 -0.11 -25.24
C ILE A 571 17.27 1.20 -25.39
N ASN A 572 16.77 2.12 -26.21
CA ASN A 572 17.46 3.32 -26.67
C ASN A 572 18.88 3.02 -27.20
N GLY A 573 19.02 1.90 -27.92
CA GLY A 573 20.29 1.44 -28.48
C GLY A 573 21.30 0.87 -27.47
N VAL A 574 20.94 0.76 -26.18
CA VAL A 574 21.76 0.09 -25.15
C VAL A 574 21.26 -1.34 -24.97
N GLU A 575 22.17 -2.31 -24.98
CA GLU A 575 21.85 -3.72 -24.80
C GLU A 575 21.20 -3.97 -23.42
N GLY A 576 20.04 -4.64 -23.44
CA GLY A 576 19.33 -5.07 -22.23
C GLY A 576 19.82 -6.43 -21.73
N PHE A 577 19.53 -6.74 -20.47
CA PHE A 577 19.77 -8.05 -19.90
C PHE A 577 18.55 -8.96 -20.12
N GLY A 578 18.72 -10.00 -20.94
CA GLY A 578 17.69 -10.99 -21.18
C GLY A 578 17.76 -12.18 -20.22
N ALA A 579 16.62 -12.59 -19.69
CA ALA A 579 16.46 -13.82 -18.92
C ALA A 579 15.09 -14.44 -19.20
N GLY A 580 15.07 -15.64 -19.77
CA GLY A 580 13.83 -16.24 -20.23
C GLY A 580 13.19 -15.40 -21.32
N ASN A 581 11.93 -15.04 -21.09
CA ASN A 581 11.20 -14.11 -21.93
C ASN A 581 11.20 -12.66 -21.39
N GLN A 582 11.98 -12.36 -20.36
CA GLN A 582 12.06 -11.03 -19.76
C GLN A 582 13.31 -10.31 -20.25
N LEU A 583 13.14 -9.13 -20.85
CA LEU A 583 14.22 -8.22 -21.19
C LEU A 583 14.23 -7.07 -20.16
N LEU A 584 15.37 -6.88 -19.50
CA LEU A 584 15.57 -5.86 -18.48
C LEU A 584 16.47 -4.74 -18.99
N PRO A 585 16.13 -3.47 -18.76
CA PRO A 585 17.02 -2.35 -19.06
C PRO A 585 18.35 -2.43 -18.32
N ALA A 586 19.40 -1.87 -18.93
CA ALA A 586 20.70 -1.72 -18.28
C ALA A 586 20.59 -0.89 -16.99
N LEU A 587 21.48 -1.20 -16.03
CA LEU A 587 21.59 -0.43 -14.78
C LEU A 587 21.84 1.05 -15.08
N ASP A 588 21.18 1.92 -14.31
CA ASP A 588 21.27 3.38 -14.42
C ASP A 588 20.87 3.97 -15.79
N SER A 589 20.19 3.20 -16.64
CA SER A 589 19.52 3.73 -17.82
C SER A 589 18.21 4.46 -17.45
N PRO A 590 17.72 5.39 -18.29
CA PRO A 590 16.43 6.07 -18.06
C PRO A 590 15.22 5.13 -17.95
N ALA A 591 15.29 3.97 -18.60
CA ALA A 591 14.25 2.94 -18.54
C ALA A 591 14.40 2.01 -17.32
N TYR A 592 15.46 2.16 -16.50
CA TYR A 592 15.76 1.25 -15.40
C TYR A 592 14.64 1.21 -14.36
N GLY A 593 14.03 0.03 -14.23
CA GLY A 593 12.84 -0.21 -13.41
C GLY A 593 11.64 -0.70 -14.21
N LEU A 594 11.69 -0.66 -15.54
CA LEU A 594 10.76 -1.37 -16.41
C LEU A 594 11.21 -2.83 -16.62
N ASN A 595 10.27 -3.70 -16.92
CA ASN A 595 10.50 -5.09 -17.31
C ASN A 595 9.69 -5.42 -18.56
N PHE A 596 10.35 -5.90 -19.61
CA PHE A 596 9.70 -6.19 -20.88
C PHE A 596 9.49 -7.70 -21.01
N SER A 597 8.25 -8.15 -20.99
CA SER A 597 7.90 -9.55 -21.26
C SER A 597 7.67 -9.71 -22.76
N VAL A 598 8.50 -10.52 -23.40
CA VAL A 598 8.59 -10.67 -24.85
C VAL A 598 8.02 -12.03 -25.27
N ALA A 599 7.05 -12.03 -26.17
CA ALA A 599 6.54 -13.23 -26.80
C ALA A 599 7.30 -13.54 -28.09
N ALA A 600 7.19 -14.78 -28.56
CA ALA A 600 7.78 -15.19 -29.84
C ALA A 600 7.25 -14.34 -31.00
N GLY A 601 8.11 -14.03 -31.97
CA GLY A 601 7.80 -13.20 -33.13
C GLY A 601 7.97 -11.69 -32.92
N ALA A 602 8.39 -11.24 -31.73
CA ALA A 602 8.64 -9.83 -31.46
C ALA A 602 9.77 -9.27 -32.34
N SER A 603 10.82 -10.06 -32.57
CA SER A 603 11.98 -9.69 -33.39
C SER A 603 11.63 -9.36 -34.85
N SER A 604 10.51 -9.88 -35.36
CA SER A 604 10.05 -9.67 -36.74
C SER A 604 9.46 -8.28 -36.99
N GLN A 605 9.17 -7.51 -35.94
CA GLN A 605 8.52 -6.20 -36.04
C GLN A 605 9.50 -5.02 -36.10
N GLY A 606 10.81 -5.27 -35.93
CA GLY A 606 11.83 -4.22 -35.91
C GLY A 606 11.80 -3.38 -34.63
N ALA A 607 12.38 -2.18 -34.69
CA ALA A 607 12.34 -1.22 -33.58
C ALA A 607 10.94 -0.61 -33.42
N PHE A 608 10.50 -0.44 -32.18
CA PHE A 608 9.20 0.12 -31.82
C PHE A 608 9.30 0.95 -30.54
N ASP A 609 8.36 1.88 -30.36
CA ASP A 609 8.33 2.74 -29.19
C ASP A 609 7.51 2.15 -28.04
N ILE A 610 8.00 2.40 -26.84
CA ILE A 610 7.32 2.13 -25.58
C ILE A 610 7.18 3.44 -24.84
N SER A 611 5.97 3.79 -24.45
CA SER A 611 5.73 4.96 -23.62
C SER A 611 5.55 4.58 -22.15
N PHE A 612 6.16 5.37 -21.27
CA PHE A 612 6.00 5.29 -19.83
C PHE A 612 5.63 6.67 -19.28
N SER A 613 4.46 6.74 -18.67
CA SER A 613 4.00 7.90 -17.91
C SER A 613 3.89 7.52 -16.44
N ARG A 614 4.43 8.35 -15.56
CA ARG A 614 4.20 8.25 -14.11
C ARG A 614 2.84 8.82 -13.70
N GLY A 615 2.12 9.42 -14.64
CA GLY A 615 0.93 10.20 -14.38
C GLY A 615 1.25 11.54 -13.74
N PHE A 616 0.30 12.46 -13.86
CA PHE A 616 0.36 13.79 -13.27
C PHE A 616 0.60 13.73 -11.76
N ALA A 617 -0.15 12.87 -11.06
CA ALA A 617 -0.09 12.80 -9.61
C ALA A 617 1.26 12.25 -9.13
N GLY A 618 1.79 11.23 -9.81
CA GLY A 618 3.09 10.68 -9.49
C GLY A 618 4.26 11.62 -9.84
N GLU A 619 4.20 12.37 -10.94
CA GLU A 619 5.20 13.40 -11.26
C GLU A 619 5.21 14.55 -10.25
N LEU A 620 4.02 15.04 -9.88
CA LEU A 620 3.90 16.13 -8.91
C LEU A 620 4.33 15.66 -7.52
N SER A 621 3.93 14.45 -7.10
CA SER A 621 4.36 13.85 -5.84
C SER A 621 5.88 13.72 -5.76
N ARG A 622 6.54 13.19 -6.82
CA ARG A 622 8.00 13.09 -6.89
C ARG A 622 8.71 14.46 -6.79
N LEU A 623 8.13 15.49 -7.40
CA LEU A 623 8.67 16.85 -7.31
C LEU A 623 8.56 17.41 -5.89
N VAL A 624 7.41 17.22 -5.24
CA VAL A 624 7.17 17.65 -3.86
C VAL A 624 8.07 16.88 -2.88
N ASP A 625 8.24 15.57 -3.07
CA ASP A 625 9.19 14.73 -2.31
C ASP A 625 10.63 15.25 -2.39
N GLY A 626 11.07 15.67 -3.58
CA GLY A 626 12.39 16.27 -3.77
C GLY A 626 12.59 17.57 -3.00
N PHE A 627 11.51 18.24 -2.61
CA PHE A 627 11.55 19.43 -1.76
C PHE A 627 11.49 19.11 -0.27
N LEU A 628 10.63 18.16 0.11
CA LEU A 628 10.30 17.83 1.50
C LEU A 628 11.20 16.79 2.16
N SER A 629 11.88 15.95 1.37
CA SER A 629 12.75 14.90 1.91
C SER A 629 13.82 15.45 2.86
N SER A 630 14.37 14.58 3.72
CA SER A 630 15.42 14.96 4.68
C SER A 630 16.70 15.50 4.03
N SER A 631 16.98 15.10 2.78
CA SER A 631 18.03 15.67 1.93
C SER A 631 17.47 16.62 0.87
N GLY A 632 16.24 17.07 1.05
CA GLY A 632 15.47 17.87 0.11
C GLY A 632 15.86 19.34 0.13
N THR A 633 15.32 20.09 -0.84
CA THR A 633 15.68 21.51 -1.01
C THR A 633 15.30 22.36 0.19
N ILE A 634 14.17 22.10 0.85
CA ILE A 634 13.73 22.89 2.02
C ILE A 634 14.66 22.67 3.19
N GLU A 635 15.00 21.41 3.48
CA GLU A 635 15.82 21.08 4.63
C GLU A 635 17.23 21.65 4.49
N MET A 636 17.86 21.49 3.32
CA MET A 636 19.17 22.12 3.04
C MET A 636 19.16 23.66 3.20
N ARG A 637 18.03 24.32 2.87
CA ARG A 637 17.90 25.78 3.05
C ARG A 637 17.73 26.14 4.52
N LYS A 638 16.93 25.39 5.28
CA LYS A 638 16.79 25.60 6.73
C LYS A 638 18.13 25.41 7.45
N GLU A 639 18.88 24.37 7.14
CA GLU A 639 20.22 24.14 7.69
C GLU A 639 21.14 25.32 7.39
N ASN A 640 21.21 25.79 6.14
CA ASN A 640 22.04 26.94 5.78
C ASN A 640 21.65 28.23 6.53
N ILE A 641 20.34 28.45 6.75
CA ILE A 641 19.85 29.60 7.50
C ILE A 641 20.19 29.47 9.00
N GLN A 642 20.12 28.26 9.56
CA GLN A 642 20.52 27.98 10.94
C GLN A 642 22.03 28.22 11.15
N ASP A 643 22.86 27.85 10.18
CA ASP A 643 24.29 28.17 10.20
C ASP A 643 24.53 29.68 10.21
N GLN A 644 23.79 30.44 9.38
CA GLN A 644 23.86 31.90 9.36
C GLN A 644 23.38 32.54 10.68
N LEU A 645 22.33 31.99 11.30
CA LEU A 645 21.88 32.44 12.62
C LEU A 645 22.94 32.19 13.69
N THR A 646 23.65 31.07 13.60
CA THR A 646 24.76 30.75 14.50
C THR A 646 25.90 31.76 14.31
N GLU A 647 26.28 32.09 13.08
CA GLU A 647 27.29 33.12 12.78
C GLU A 647 26.88 34.51 13.31
N LEU A 648 25.61 34.89 13.19
CA LEU A 648 25.11 36.15 13.77
C LEU A 648 25.16 36.16 15.30
N GLY A 649 24.92 35.01 15.94
CA GLY A 649 25.13 34.84 17.38
C GLY A 649 26.59 35.09 17.77
N GLU A 650 27.54 34.56 17.00
CA GLU A 650 28.97 34.85 17.21
C GLU A 650 29.34 36.32 16.94
N GLU A 651 28.71 36.96 15.95
CA GLU A 651 28.85 38.41 15.72
C GLU A 651 28.36 39.23 16.93
N ARG A 652 27.23 38.85 17.56
CA ARG A 652 26.73 39.49 18.80
C ARG A 652 27.71 39.35 19.93
N GLU A 653 28.21 38.14 20.20
CA GLU A 653 29.19 37.92 21.28
C GLU A 653 30.48 38.70 21.04
N THR A 654 30.87 38.87 19.77
CA THR A 654 32.02 39.69 19.39
C THR A 654 31.75 41.18 19.60
N LEU A 655 30.54 41.65 19.27
CA LEU A 655 30.11 43.01 19.56
C LEU A 655 30.09 43.28 21.07
N ASP A 656 29.53 42.38 21.87
CA ASP A 656 29.48 42.48 23.32
C ASP A 656 30.89 42.65 23.92
N ARG A 657 31.81 41.75 23.58
CA ARG A 657 33.21 41.85 24.01
C ARG A 657 33.89 43.15 23.58
N ARG A 658 33.57 43.66 22.38
CA ARG A 658 34.10 44.94 21.91
C ARG A 658 33.53 46.11 22.71
N MET A 659 32.23 46.08 23.02
CA MET A 659 31.56 47.13 23.79
C MET A 659 32.06 47.18 25.23
N GLU A 660 32.31 46.03 25.88
CA GLU A 660 32.98 45.96 27.20
C GLU A 660 34.36 46.65 27.16
N GLY A 661 35.15 46.41 26.11
CA GLY A 661 36.45 47.06 25.93
C GLY A 661 36.36 48.58 25.71
N VAL A 662 35.30 49.05 25.02
CA VAL A 662 35.01 50.47 24.84
C VAL A 662 34.57 51.10 26.17
N GLU A 663 33.70 50.43 26.91
CA GLU A 663 33.24 50.85 28.23
C GLU A 663 34.43 51.03 29.20
N ALA A 664 35.29 50.03 29.32
CA ALA A 664 36.48 50.08 30.17
C ALA A 664 37.44 51.22 29.79
N ARG A 665 37.58 51.49 28.48
CA ARG A 665 38.39 52.60 27.97
C ARG A 665 37.77 53.95 28.32
N LEU A 666 36.46 54.11 28.11
CA LEU A 666 35.73 55.34 28.43
C LEU A 666 35.77 55.60 29.94
N LEU A 667 35.50 54.60 30.78
CA LEU A 667 35.64 54.69 32.24
C LEU A 667 37.04 55.18 32.63
N SER A 668 38.09 54.58 32.07
CA SER A 668 39.48 54.98 32.34
C SER A 668 39.75 56.44 31.94
N GLN A 669 39.21 56.90 30.80
CA GLN A 669 39.34 58.28 30.34
C GLN A 669 38.59 59.27 31.25
N PHE A 670 37.37 58.95 31.66
CA PHE A 670 36.58 59.79 32.56
C PHE A 670 37.20 59.88 33.96
N ILE A 671 37.74 58.77 34.49
CA ILE A 671 38.50 58.78 35.76
C ILE A 671 39.74 59.66 35.65
N ALA A 672 40.50 59.56 34.55
CA ALA A 672 41.67 60.41 34.33
C ALA A 672 41.30 61.90 34.21
N MET A 673 40.19 62.21 33.52
CA MET A 673 39.66 63.58 33.45
C MET A 673 39.20 64.09 34.81
N GLU A 674 38.53 63.26 35.63
CA GLU A 674 38.11 63.63 36.99
C GLU A 674 39.34 63.91 37.89
N SER A 675 40.39 63.10 37.77
CA SER A 675 41.66 63.36 38.46
C SER A 675 42.28 64.70 38.07
N ILE A 676 42.29 65.03 36.77
CA ILE A 676 42.78 66.32 36.27
C ILE A 676 41.88 67.48 36.78
N VAL A 677 40.57 67.33 36.73
CA VAL A 677 39.61 68.33 37.23
C VAL A 677 39.76 68.54 38.73
N SER A 678 39.91 67.48 39.52
CA SER A 678 40.18 67.58 40.96
C SER A 678 41.51 68.30 41.24
N THR A 679 42.53 68.07 40.42
CA THR A 679 43.83 68.76 40.50
C THR A 679 43.69 70.24 40.13
N PHE A 680 42.89 70.57 39.12
CA PHE A 680 42.57 71.95 38.76
C PHE A 680 41.72 72.65 39.83
N GLN A 681 40.75 71.98 40.44
CA GLN A 681 39.98 72.52 41.58
C GLN A 681 40.88 72.74 42.79
N SER A 682 41.80 71.81 43.09
CA SER A 682 42.81 71.98 44.13
C SER A 682 43.75 73.16 43.83
N THR A 683 44.26 73.25 42.60
CA THR A 683 45.10 74.38 42.16
C THR A 683 44.33 75.70 42.20
N GLY A 684 43.05 75.71 41.80
CA GLY A 684 42.14 76.84 41.90
C GLY A 684 41.95 77.28 43.35
N SER A 685 41.68 76.36 44.27
CA SER A 685 41.57 76.64 45.71
C SER A 685 42.89 77.13 46.32
N GLN A 686 44.03 76.65 45.83
CA GLN A 686 45.36 77.12 46.23
C GLN A 686 45.65 78.53 45.69
N LEU A 687 45.23 78.82 44.46
CA LEU A 687 45.33 80.14 43.84
C LEU A 687 44.38 81.13 44.51
N GLU A 688 43.13 80.76 44.82
CA GLU A 688 42.21 81.55 45.65
C GLU A 688 42.82 81.79 47.03
N GLY A 689 43.36 80.76 47.68
CA GLY A 689 44.05 80.91 48.95
C GLY A 689 45.32 81.77 48.88
N LEU A 690 45.99 81.85 47.73
CA LEU A 690 47.11 82.75 47.47
C LEU A 690 46.65 84.17 47.17
N VAL A 691 45.55 84.34 46.44
CA VAL A 691 44.89 85.63 46.17
C VAL A 691 44.35 86.24 47.46
N ASP A 692 43.77 85.43 48.35
CA ASP A 692 43.34 85.83 49.70
C ASP A 692 44.53 86.21 50.61
N ARG A 693 45.74 85.71 50.31
CA ARG A 693 46.97 85.96 51.08
C ARG A 693 47.88 87.02 50.44
N LEU A 694 47.52 87.59 49.28
CA LEU A 694 48.24 88.72 48.70
C LEU A 694 47.98 89.98 49.55
N PRO A 695 49.03 90.69 50.01
CA PRO A 695 48.85 91.94 50.73
C PRO A 695 48.45 93.03 49.72
N ASN A 696 47.14 93.35 49.70
CA ASN A 696 46.44 94.52 49.11
C ASN A 696 45.21 94.20 48.20
N THR A 697 44.48 93.10 48.42
CA THR A 697 43.18 92.86 47.73
C THR A 697 41.97 92.67 48.64
N ALA A 698 42.07 92.99 49.93
CA ALA A 698 40.86 93.24 50.72
C ALA A 698 40.19 94.54 50.26
N GLN A 699 39.15 94.44 49.43
CA GLN A 699 38.13 95.48 49.27
C GLN A 699 36.74 94.84 49.29
N ASN A 700 35.95 95.31 50.26
CA ASN A 700 34.48 95.40 50.35
C ASN A 700 33.62 94.58 49.39
#